data_AF-A0A2N1J7N5-F1
#
_entry.id   AF-A0A2N1J7N5-F1
#
_cell.length_a   1.000
_cell.length_b   1.000
_cell.length_c   1.000
_cell.angle_alpha   90.00
_cell.angle_beta   90.00
_cell.angle_gamma   90.00
#
_symmetry.space_group_name_H-M   'P 1'
#
loop_
_entity.id
_entity.type
_entity.pdbx_description
1 polymer ?
#
loop_
_entity_poly.entity_id
_entity_poly.type
_entity_poly.pdbx_seq_one_letter_code
_entity_poly.pdbx_strand_id
1 'polypeptide(L)'
;MGDEGLFRSATMSLIQLYIPSESVHATVTELAELGDVEFKDLNPDVAPFQRTFVSDIRRLDEMGRCVSYLNEQLAREEIPARPLESAIPFLAASAEEFARSPMFMEQLARELQECQERVAQMNKSYESLQQRLQSLEESKHVIRETAVFFQHAEHGESQDVTRLSMDSDAHAPLLDDSHLRGSGVRGMQGLPPAFALEFVAGTIDRRCMGTLERVLWRTLRGNLFMNFAEISREFVDPTTEEPMFINVFLVFAHGATVLAKIRKICEAMGGTLFPVESDAAQRDAHLNTVLERIEDHENILYSTNAARRTELLRVAESISAWENLVRKEKLVYDTMNMLQYDKSQKTMTAEGWCPTSDIPAIQLALRRATEDTGAHVSSVLQTMPTREEPPTFQRTNKFTEGFQAIIDAYGHAKYKEVNPGLFTVITFPFLFAVMFGDVGHGVILFLFALVMVYFERKLLRTKLDEITQMFFYGRYIILLMGLFAIFTGFLYNDIFSLSMHLWHTGWEWPRGEGTLTAAPNGHVYPIGLDPTWHGADNNLVFTNSLKMKLSIILGVAHMTFALMLNIPNDLHFKHANWIWAELLPQVLFMESLFGYLVITIIYKWAVNWYATDALGNALHNSPPGLLNMLIYMFLKPGVVDQSEVLYWGQAGIQTALLLVALLCVPWMLVCKPYLLYKEHKARAGAGYHTVGSARGEERVEGVHEDEQNVLDEVPDEQEEEAFEVGEVAINQIIHTIEFCLGCISNTASYLRLWALSLAHAQLSQVLWDMTIKNVFGLTGVVGAVATVLAFGMWFVLTIAILCVMEGLSAFLHALRLHWVEAGSKFYAASGYAFQPLSFKQDASLWPAIHMLRCARTNRALFRARTDVTTPVVATGTRVQHPLRMVMVGCPGSGKGTLSARLEHVFGIHIITAGDLLRWHIKEETELGKEADRVIKAGSLMPDTTMMALVQQKLEQMGEQDFILDGFPRTDGQAKLLTDALAIADRPLSLVVNLQVPEDAILERILDRWTHSPSGRVYNFSFNPPLRKGFDDVTGEPLERRADDNPETFRKRIAGFHQKTAPMIEHFRSLPCPSDPTRPLLVDLAGETSNYIWPKLEALVLERFPHMAQGMKTGLRSWT
;
A
#
# COMPACT_ATOMS: atom_id res chain seq x y z
N MET A 1 -6.51 -38.10 1.67
CA MET A 1 -7.58 -37.08 1.77
C MET A 1 -7.98 -36.85 3.24
N GLY A 2 -7.03 -36.77 4.20
CA GLY A 2 -7.39 -36.86 5.63
C GLY A 2 -6.49 -36.22 6.71
N ASP A 3 -5.35 -35.59 6.41
CA ASP A 3 -4.40 -35.19 7.49
C ASP A 3 -4.21 -33.69 7.74
N GLU A 4 -4.85 -32.80 6.97
CA GLU A 4 -4.54 -31.36 7.05
C GLU A 4 -5.80 -30.50 7.08
N GLY A 5 -6.40 -30.38 8.25
CA GLY A 5 -7.49 -29.45 8.53
C GLY A 5 -7.06 -28.38 9.52
N LEU A 6 -7.71 -27.21 9.49
CA LEU A 6 -7.50 -26.07 10.41
C LEU A 6 -7.60 -26.45 11.90
N PHE A 7 -8.16 -27.62 12.22
CA PHE A 7 -8.34 -28.13 13.58
C PHE A 7 -7.01 -28.33 14.33
N ARG A 8 -5.92 -28.70 13.64
CA ARG A 8 -4.59 -28.91 14.23
C ARG A 8 -3.49 -28.42 13.30
N SER A 9 -2.28 -28.27 13.83
CA SER A 9 -1.11 -27.98 13.00
C SER A 9 -0.80 -29.13 12.03
N ALA A 10 -0.22 -28.79 10.88
CA ALA A 10 0.23 -29.76 9.89
C ALA A 10 1.32 -30.69 10.43
N THR A 11 1.42 -31.89 9.86
CA THR A 11 2.49 -32.84 10.19
C THR A 11 3.82 -32.37 9.61
N MET A 12 4.83 -32.13 10.45
CA MET A 12 6.15 -31.66 10.07
C MET A 12 7.14 -32.81 10.10
N SER A 13 8.07 -32.80 9.16
CA SER A 13 9.20 -33.70 9.12
C SER A 13 10.48 -32.86 9.07
N LEU A 14 11.49 -33.25 9.84
CA LEU A 14 12.83 -32.69 9.70
C LEU A 14 13.47 -33.36 8.49
N ILE A 15 13.87 -32.55 7.51
CA ILE A 15 14.58 -33.00 6.32
C ILE A 15 16.03 -32.56 6.37
N GLN A 16 16.91 -33.45 5.92
CA GLN A 16 18.31 -33.19 5.67
C GLN A 16 18.55 -33.25 4.15
N LEU A 17 19.15 -32.20 3.62
CA LEU A 17 19.47 -32.06 2.20
C LEU A 17 20.98 -32.10 2.02
N TYR A 18 21.44 -32.96 1.12
CA TYR A 18 22.82 -32.94 0.63
C TYR A 18 22.84 -32.29 -0.75
N ILE A 19 23.44 -31.11 -0.85
CA ILE A 19 23.41 -30.29 -2.04
C ILE A 19 24.84 -30.11 -2.57
N PRO A 20 25.14 -30.50 -3.83
CA PRO A 20 26.43 -30.23 -4.45
C PRO A 20 26.72 -28.73 -4.52
N SER A 21 27.97 -28.31 -4.27
CA SER A 21 28.35 -26.88 -4.24
C SER A 21 28.00 -26.10 -5.51
N GLU A 22 27.92 -26.76 -6.66
CA GLU A 22 27.61 -26.15 -7.96
C GLU A 22 26.11 -25.82 -8.13
N SER A 23 25.23 -26.56 -7.46
CA SER A 23 23.76 -26.41 -7.59
C SER A 23 23.09 -25.80 -6.36
N VAL A 24 23.86 -25.39 -5.33
CA VAL A 24 23.33 -24.83 -4.08
C VAL A 24 22.47 -23.60 -4.34
N HIS A 25 22.99 -22.64 -5.09
CA HIS A 25 22.29 -21.39 -5.37
C HIS A 25 20.94 -21.64 -6.06
N ALA A 26 20.94 -22.39 -7.17
CA ALA A 26 19.73 -22.76 -7.90
C ALA A 26 18.74 -23.56 -7.03
N THR A 27 19.25 -24.46 -6.19
CA THR A 27 18.43 -25.26 -5.27
C THR A 27 17.73 -24.37 -4.26
N VAL A 28 18.44 -23.45 -3.60
CA VAL A 28 17.87 -22.53 -2.62
C VAL A 28 16.85 -21.59 -3.29
N THR A 29 17.11 -21.11 -4.51
CA THR A 29 16.16 -20.29 -5.26
C THR A 29 14.86 -21.04 -5.56
N GLU A 30 14.93 -22.28 -6.06
CA GLU A 30 13.72 -23.08 -6.34
C GLU A 30 12.95 -23.43 -5.06
N LEU A 31 13.65 -23.71 -3.95
CA LEU A 31 13.03 -23.94 -2.64
C LEU A 31 12.35 -22.66 -2.11
N ALA A 32 12.95 -21.49 -2.31
CA ALA A 32 12.39 -20.20 -1.96
C ALA A 32 11.16 -19.81 -2.81
N GLU A 33 11.12 -20.20 -4.09
CA GLU A 33 9.94 -20.04 -4.93
C GLU A 33 8.75 -20.89 -4.44
N LEU A 34 9.05 -22.12 -4.00
CA LEU A 34 8.06 -23.03 -3.45
C LEU A 34 7.49 -22.44 -2.14
N GLY A 35 8.37 -22.16 -1.17
CA GLY A 35 7.99 -21.55 0.11
C GLY A 35 7.54 -22.54 1.18
N ASP A 36 8.08 -23.77 1.17
CA ASP A 36 7.62 -24.88 2.02
C ASP A 36 8.70 -25.42 2.97
N VAL A 37 9.90 -24.82 3.01
CA VAL A 37 11.03 -25.26 3.86
C VAL A 37 11.49 -24.11 4.75
N GLU A 38 11.56 -24.36 6.05
CA GLU A 38 12.20 -23.48 7.03
C GLU A 38 13.58 -24.05 7.38
N PHE A 39 14.64 -23.31 7.08
CA PHE A 39 16.01 -23.76 7.32
C PHE A 39 16.41 -23.54 8.77
N LYS A 40 17.07 -24.53 9.37
CA LYS A 40 17.72 -24.42 10.67
C LYS A 40 19.13 -23.88 10.50
N ASP A 41 19.56 -23.01 11.40
CA ASP A 41 20.96 -22.58 11.43
C ASP A 41 21.85 -23.71 11.98
N LEU A 42 22.69 -24.27 11.11
CA LEU A 42 23.65 -25.32 11.46
C LEU A 42 24.95 -24.76 12.03
N ASN A 43 25.16 -23.43 12.00
CA ASN A 43 26.39 -22.78 12.45
C ASN A 43 26.13 -21.74 13.57
N PRO A 44 25.52 -22.10 14.71
CA PRO A 44 25.23 -21.16 15.80
C PRO A 44 26.50 -20.62 16.48
N ASP A 45 27.54 -21.46 16.60
CA ASP A 45 28.80 -21.10 17.28
C ASP A 45 29.72 -20.21 16.44
N VAL A 46 29.43 -20.09 15.14
CA VAL A 46 30.24 -19.32 14.20
C VAL A 46 29.70 -17.91 14.08
N ALA A 47 30.54 -16.94 14.43
CA ALA A 47 30.21 -15.53 14.32
C ALA A 47 29.87 -15.15 12.85
N PRO A 48 28.92 -14.23 12.61
CA PRO A 48 28.45 -13.90 11.25
C PRO A 48 29.53 -13.51 10.26
N PHE A 49 30.64 -12.91 10.72
CA PHE A 49 31.76 -12.48 9.85
C PHE A 49 32.68 -13.63 9.40
N GLN A 50 32.64 -14.78 10.08
CA GLN A 50 33.46 -15.96 9.77
C GLN A 50 32.74 -16.94 8.84
N ARG A 51 31.46 -16.68 8.53
CA ARG A 51 30.65 -17.50 7.62
C ARG A 51 31.14 -17.40 6.17
N THR A 52 30.82 -18.41 5.38
CA THR A 52 31.39 -18.62 4.04
C THR A 52 31.01 -17.53 3.02
N PHE A 53 29.76 -17.06 2.99
CA PHE A 53 29.24 -16.16 1.94
C PHE A 53 29.16 -14.67 2.35
N VAL A 54 29.96 -14.25 3.33
CA VAL A 54 29.94 -12.87 3.84
C VAL A 54 30.37 -11.84 2.79
N SER A 55 31.31 -12.18 1.91
CA SER A 55 31.76 -11.28 0.84
C SER A 55 30.63 -10.96 -0.14
N ASP A 56 29.83 -11.96 -0.49
CA ASP A 56 28.74 -11.82 -1.45
C ASP A 56 27.58 -11.02 -0.85
N ILE A 57 27.27 -11.25 0.43
CA ILE A 57 26.25 -10.47 1.15
C ILE A 57 26.69 -9.00 1.27
N ARG A 58 27.95 -8.72 1.61
CA ARG A 58 28.46 -7.33 1.67
C ARG A 58 28.32 -6.61 0.33
N ARG A 59 28.60 -7.31 -0.77
CA ARG A 59 28.43 -6.76 -2.12
C ARG A 59 26.96 -6.48 -2.44
N LEU A 60 26.04 -7.37 -2.05
CA LEU A 60 24.61 -7.15 -2.23
C LEU A 60 24.07 -6.03 -1.33
N ASP A 61 24.61 -5.88 -0.13
CA ASP A 61 24.31 -4.74 0.76
C ASP A 61 24.79 -3.42 0.17
N GLU A 62 25.97 -3.39 -0.46
CA GLU A 62 26.43 -2.22 -1.21
C GLU A 62 25.49 -1.89 -2.37
N MET A 63 25.09 -2.89 -3.17
CA MET A 63 24.10 -2.71 -4.24
C MET A 63 22.75 -2.20 -3.68
N GLY A 64 22.30 -2.74 -2.54
CA GLY A 64 21.11 -2.30 -1.84
C GLY A 64 21.21 -0.83 -1.43
N ARG A 65 22.36 -0.41 -0.88
CA ARG A 65 22.64 0.99 -0.54
C ARG A 65 22.63 1.90 -1.77
N CYS A 66 23.19 1.46 -2.89
CA CYS A 66 23.15 2.19 -4.16
C CYS A 66 21.69 2.42 -4.62
N VAL A 67 20.86 1.37 -4.57
CA VAL A 67 19.43 1.46 -4.93
C VAL A 67 18.68 2.39 -3.97
N SER A 68 18.91 2.30 -2.67
CA SER A 68 18.31 3.21 -1.68
C SER A 68 18.68 4.67 -1.94
N TYR A 69 19.95 4.96 -2.27
CA TYR A 69 20.39 6.30 -2.63
C TYR A 69 19.67 6.83 -3.87
N LEU A 70 19.55 6.01 -4.93
CA LEU A 70 18.84 6.40 -6.15
C LEU A 70 17.35 6.63 -5.90
N ASN A 71 16.71 5.80 -5.07
CA ASN A 71 15.32 6.00 -4.64
C ASN A 71 15.13 7.32 -3.88
N GLU A 72 16.08 7.69 -3.02
CA GLU A 72 16.05 8.99 -2.31
C GLU A 72 16.15 10.16 -3.30
N GLN A 73 17.01 10.06 -4.32
CA GLN A 73 17.11 11.09 -5.37
C GLN A 73 15.83 11.20 -6.21
N LEU A 74 15.19 10.08 -6.55
CA LEU A 74 13.90 10.09 -7.25
C LEU A 74 12.79 10.72 -6.41
N ALA A 75 12.78 10.45 -5.10
CA ALA A 75 11.83 11.03 -4.17
C ALA A 75 12.00 12.55 -4.05
N ARG A 76 13.24 13.05 -4.02
CA ARG A 76 13.55 14.49 -3.99
C ARG A 76 13.05 15.23 -5.24
N GLU A 77 13.07 14.60 -6.41
CA GLU A 77 12.54 15.21 -7.66
C GLU A 77 11.05 14.91 -7.92
N GLU A 78 10.36 14.23 -6.99
CA GLU A 78 8.96 13.79 -7.14
C GLU A 78 8.72 12.95 -8.41
N ILE A 79 9.71 12.19 -8.87
CA ILE A 79 9.57 11.31 -10.03
C ILE A 79 8.96 9.98 -9.57
N PRO A 80 7.75 9.62 -10.03
CA PRO A 80 7.14 8.36 -9.63
C PRO A 80 7.89 7.19 -10.28
N ALA A 81 8.47 6.33 -9.44
CA ALA A 81 9.04 5.07 -9.90
C ALA A 81 7.95 4.20 -10.54
N ARG A 82 8.30 3.51 -11.63
CA ARG A 82 7.35 2.67 -12.35
C ARG A 82 6.92 1.47 -11.49
N PRO A 83 5.61 1.20 -11.30
CA PRO A 83 5.15 0.07 -10.50
C PRO A 83 5.61 -1.27 -11.09
N LEU A 84 6.01 -2.18 -10.21
CA LEU A 84 6.59 -3.47 -10.57
C LEU A 84 5.73 -4.26 -11.58
N GLU A 85 4.40 -4.25 -11.44
CA GLU A 85 3.45 -4.96 -12.33
C GLU A 85 3.67 -4.66 -13.81
N SER A 86 4.08 -3.43 -14.13
CA SER A 86 4.32 -2.98 -15.49
C SER A 86 5.76 -3.21 -15.98
N ALA A 87 6.67 -3.61 -15.09
CA ALA A 87 8.04 -4.04 -15.38
C ALA A 87 8.18 -5.59 -15.46
N ILE A 88 7.15 -6.34 -15.03
CA ILE A 88 7.12 -7.82 -15.12
C ILE A 88 7.34 -8.33 -16.56
N PRO A 89 6.82 -7.73 -17.64
CA PRO A 89 7.11 -8.21 -19.00
C PRO A 89 8.59 -8.08 -19.38
N PHE A 90 9.27 -7.06 -18.86
CA PHE A 90 10.70 -6.85 -19.04
C PHE A 90 11.50 -7.91 -18.26
N LEU A 91 11.07 -8.22 -17.03
CA LEU A 91 11.62 -9.30 -16.22
C LEU A 91 11.31 -10.69 -16.81
N ALA A 92 10.11 -11.01 -17.27
CA ALA A 92 9.77 -12.35 -17.74
C ALA A 92 10.50 -12.75 -19.04
N ALA A 93 10.83 -11.78 -19.90
CA ALA A 93 11.64 -12.01 -21.09
C ALA A 93 13.16 -12.11 -20.80
N SER A 94 13.61 -11.63 -19.64
CA SER A 94 15.04 -11.54 -19.25
C SER A 94 15.38 -12.19 -17.90
N ALA A 95 14.45 -12.84 -17.20
CA ALA A 95 14.69 -13.38 -15.85
C ALA A 95 14.76 -14.90 -15.81
N GLU A 96 14.07 -15.63 -16.71
CA GLU A 96 14.14 -17.11 -16.67
C GLU A 96 15.50 -17.64 -17.18
N GLU A 97 16.17 -16.94 -18.12
CA GLU A 97 17.51 -17.33 -18.61
C GLU A 97 18.67 -16.47 -18.08
N PHE A 98 18.42 -15.20 -17.72
CA PHE A 98 19.49 -14.21 -17.46
C PHE A 98 19.72 -13.92 -15.96
N ALA A 99 18.71 -14.13 -15.08
CA ALA A 99 18.86 -13.93 -13.64
C ALA A 99 19.68 -15.04 -12.94
N ARG A 100 19.92 -16.17 -13.62
CA ARG A 100 20.64 -17.33 -13.08
C ARG A 100 22.16 -17.27 -13.27
N SER A 101 22.68 -16.26 -13.99
CA SER A 101 24.12 -16.14 -14.23
C SER A 101 24.79 -15.21 -13.22
N PRO A 102 25.82 -15.64 -12.46
CA PRO A 102 26.59 -14.78 -11.57
C PRO A 102 27.25 -13.59 -12.31
N MET A 103 27.50 -13.75 -13.62
CA MET A 103 27.99 -12.66 -14.49
C MET A 103 27.01 -11.49 -14.60
N PHE A 104 25.69 -11.76 -14.61
CA PHE A 104 24.69 -10.70 -14.69
C PHE A 104 24.67 -9.86 -13.43
N MET A 105 24.79 -10.49 -12.25
CA MET A 105 24.89 -9.76 -10.97
C MET A 105 26.16 -8.91 -10.90
N GLU A 106 27.25 -9.30 -11.56
CA GLU A 106 28.46 -8.48 -11.70
C GLU A 106 28.28 -7.31 -12.63
N GLN A 107 27.62 -7.52 -13.76
CA GLN A 107 27.25 -6.44 -14.64
C GLN A 107 26.30 -5.45 -13.95
N LEU A 108 25.28 -5.94 -13.25
CA LEU A 108 24.33 -5.10 -12.53
C LEU A 108 24.99 -4.30 -11.41
N ALA A 109 25.90 -4.91 -10.64
CA ALA A 109 26.66 -4.20 -9.61
C ALA A 109 27.46 -3.03 -10.21
N ARG A 110 28.11 -3.26 -11.36
CA ARG A 110 28.85 -2.24 -12.07
C ARG A 110 27.93 -1.13 -12.61
N GLU A 111 26.81 -1.51 -13.24
CA GLU A 111 25.83 -0.55 -13.76
C GLU A 111 25.23 0.33 -12.65
N LEU A 112 24.85 -0.25 -11.50
CA LEU A 112 24.34 0.50 -10.35
C LEU A 112 25.38 1.49 -9.81
N GLN A 113 26.64 1.06 -9.70
CA GLN A 113 27.71 1.91 -9.23
C GLN A 113 28.00 3.06 -10.22
N GLU A 114 28.08 2.77 -11.52
CA GLU A 114 28.28 3.78 -12.56
C GLU A 114 27.13 4.79 -12.59
N CYS A 115 25.88 4.33 -12.46
CA CYS A 115 24.71 5.20 -12.36
C CYS A 115 24.76 6.08 -11.11
N GLN A 116 25.09 5.52 -9.94
CA GLN A 116 25.26 6.29 -8.72
C GLN A 116 26.34 7.36 -8.87
N GLU A 117 27.53 6.99 -9.37
CA GLU A 117 28.65 7.92 -9.56
C GLU A 117 28.28 9.05 -10.52
N ARG A 118 27.59 8.74 -11.62
CA ARG A 118 27.09 9.73 -12.59
C ARG A 118 26.09 10.69 -11.95
N VAL A 119 25.07 10.19 -11.27
CA VAL A 119 24.05 11.03 -10.59
C VAL A 119 24.71 11.90 -9.51
N ALA A 120 25.62 11.33 -8.72
CA ALA A 120 26.36 12.07 -7.70
C ALA A 120 27.23 13.19 -8.29
N GLN A 121 27.90 12.94 -9.43
CA GLN A 121 28.68 13.96 -10.12
C GLN A 121 27.79 15.08 -10.69
N MET A 122 26.64 14.72 -11.26
CA MET A 122 25.66 15.69 -11.78
C MET A 122 25.08 16.56 -10.65
N ASN A 123 24.75 15.95 -9.51
CA ASN A 123 24.28 16.68 -8.32
C ASN A 123 25.34 17.65 -7.80
N LYS A 124 26.59 17.20 -7.64
CA LYS A 124 27.70 18.08 -7.23
C LYS A 124 27.90 19.25 -8.19
N SER A 125 27.77 19.00 -9.49
CA SER A 125 27.88 20.05 -10.52
C SER A 125 26.71 21.02 -10.44
N TYR A 126 25.50 20.52 -10.22
CA TYR A 126 24.28 21.31 -10.05
C TYR A 126 24.35 22.20 -8.81
N GLU A 127 24.72 21.65 -7.64
CA GLU A 127 24.91 22.39 -6.40
C GLU A 127 25.96 23.50 -6.55
N SER A 128 27.09 23.21 -7.20
CA SER A 128 28.13 24.20 -7.45
C SER A 128 27.65 25.34 -8.37
N LEU A 129 26.84 25.03 -9.39
CA LEU A 129 26.23 26.03 -10.26
C LEU A 129 25.21 26.89 -9.50
N GLN A 130 24.39 26.27 -8.64
CA GLN A 130 23.40 26.97 -7.82
C GLN A 130 24.07 27.94 -6.83
N GLN A 131 25.14 27.51 -6.15
CA GLN A 131 25.95 28.38 -5.28
C GLN A 131 26.53 29.58 -6.03
N ARG A 132 27.02 29.34 -7.26
CA ARG A 132 27.62 30.40 -8.09
C ARG A 132 26.58 31.39 -8.59
N LEU A 133 25.40 30.90 -8.98
CA LEU A 133 24.27 31.73 -9.38
C LEU A 133 23.76 32.57 -8.21
N GLN A 134 23.61 31.97 -7.02
CA GLN A 134 23.26 32.71 -5.80
C GLN A 134 24.25 33.84 -5.52
N SER A 135 25.56 33.57 -5.60
CA SER A 135 26.59 34.61 -5.41
C SER A 135 26.50 35.75 -6.43
N LEU A 136 26.16 35.46 -7.69
CA LEU A 136 25.95 36.47 -8.72
C LEU A 136 24.67 37.28 -8.49
N GLU A 137 23.59 36.64 -8.04
CA GLU A 137 22.35 37.32 -7.67
C GLU A 137 22.56 38.25 -6.47
N GLU A 138 23.28 37.79 -5.43
CA GLU A 138 23.70 38.64 -4.30
C GLU A 138 24.50 39.84 -4.80
N SER A 139 25.49 39.63 -5.68
CA SER A 139 26.29 40.70 -6.28
C SER A 139 25.43 41.71 -7.04
N LYS A 140 24.44 41.25 -7.81
CA LYS A 140 23.49 42.11 -8.54
C LYS A 140 22.69 42.99 -7.58
N HIS A 141 22.20 42.42 -6.48
CA HIS A 141 21.46 43.17 -5.46
C HIS A 141 22.36 44.19 -4.75
N VAL A 142 23.58 43.80 -4.38
CA VAL A 142 24.56 44.71 -3.74
C VAL A 142 24.85 45.91 -4.64
N ILE A 143 25.09 45.71 -5.93
CA ILE A 143 25.39 46.81 -6.87
C ILE A 143 24.18 47.75 -7.02
N ARG A 144 22.95 47.19 -7.15
CA ARG A 144 21.72 47.99 -7.28
C ARG A 144 21.46 48.84 -6.05
N GLU A 145 21.47 48.24 -4.86
CA GLU A 145 21.22 48.98 -3.61
C GLU A 145 22.33 50.00 -3.34
N THR A 146 23.59 49.67 -3.63
CA THR A 146 24.72 50.61 -3.51
C THR A 146 24.54 51.83 -4.42
N ALA A 147 24.04 51.65 -5.64
CA ALA A 147 23.72 52.77 -6.54
C ALA A 147 22.65 53.70 -5.96
N VAL A 148 21.60 53.12 -5.36
CA VAL A 148 20.55 53.89 -4.66
C VAL A 148 21.17 54.67 -3.50
N PHE A 149 22.02 54.07 -2.67
CA PHE A 149 22.67 54.76 -1.56
C PHE A 149 23.57 55.92 -2.01
N PHE A 150 24.34 55.76 -3.09
CA PHE A 150 25.16 56.86 -3.64
C PHE A 150 24.30 57.99 -4.22
N GLN A 151 23.21 57.67 -4.92
CA GLN A 151 22.28 58.68 -5.43
C GLN A 151 21.64 59.51 -4.31
N HIS A 152 21.25 58.86 -3.20
CA HIS A 152 20.72 59.55 -2.02
C HIS A 152 21.77 60.44 -1.35
N ALA A 153 23.04 60.02 -1.32
CA ALA A 153 24.14 60.82 -0.79
C ALA A 153 24.48 62.04 -1.66
N GLU A 154 24.34 61.94 -2.99
CA GLU A 154 24.61 63.04 -3.94
C GLU A 154 23.50 64.11 -3.97
N HIS A 155 22.24 63.76 -3.69
CA HIS A 155 21.09 64.68 -3.79
C HIS A 155 20.85 65.54 -2.54
N GLY A 156 21.66 65.41 -1.47
CA GLY A 156 21.70 66.39 -0.38
C GLY A 156 20.39 66.58 0.40
N GLU A 157 19.45 65.63 0.37
CA GLU A 157 18.28 65.65 1.25
C GLU A 157 18.68 65.12 2.64
N SER A 158 19.21 66.03 3.46
CA SER A 158 19.40 65.82 4.90
C SER A 158 18.08 65.97 5.68
N GLN A 159 17.03 65.24 5.30
CA GLN A 159 15.83 65.08 6.11
C GLN A 159 15.35 63.62 6.11
N ASP A 160 15.32 63.04 7.30
CA ASP A 160 14.65 61.79 7.68
C ASP A 160 15.22 60.45 7.18
N VAL A 161 16.48 60.16 7.50
CA VAL A 161 16.88 58.79 7.84
C VAL A 161 17.44 58.76 9.26
N THR A 162 16.56 59.03 10.22
CA THR A 162 16.77 58.67 11.62
C THR A 162 16.84 57.15 11.68
N ARG A 163 18.04 56.62 11.91
CA ARG A 163 18.29 55.21 12.20
C ARG A 163 17.39 54.76 13.36
N LEU A 164 16.54 53.76 13.10
CA LEU A 164 16.02 52.87 14.14
C LEU A 164 17.14 51.88 14.49
N SER A 165 18.06 52.29 15.36
CA SER A 165 18.80 51.32 16.17
C SER A 165 17.77 50.59 17.03
N MET A 166 17.74 49.25 16.99
CA MET A 166 16.78 48.46 17.78
C MET A 166 16.96 48.61 19.30
N ASP A 167 18.04 49.24 19.77
CA ASP A 167 18.24 49.57 21.19
C ASP A 167 18.05 51.08 21.41
N SER A 168 17.01 51.41 22.17
CA SER A 168 16.56 52.78 22.48
C SER A 168 17.20 53.36 23.75
N ASP A 169 18.49 53.15 24.00
CA ASP A 169 19.19 53.74 25.16
C ASP A 169 20.72 53.82 24.98
N ALA A 170 21.21 54.88 24.32
CA ALA A 170 22.55 55.46 24.56
C ALA A 170 22.75 56.77 23.77
N HIS A 171 23.16 57.83 24.45
CA HIS A 171 23.28 59.20 23.96
C HIS A 171 24.46 59.50 23.01
N ALA A 172 24.22 60.55 22.19
CA ALA A 172 25.14 61.58 21.66
C ALA A 172 25.72 61.41 20.23
N PRO A 173 25.26 62.20 19.23
CA PRO A 173 26.02 62.50 18.02
C PRO A 173 26.98 63.67 18.29
N LEU A 174 28.27 63.43 18.07
CA LEU A 174 29.36 64.36 18.29
C LEU A 174 29.85 64.86 16.93
N LEU A 175 29.14 65.83 16.33
CA LEU A 175 29.58 66.69 15.21
C LEU A 175 28.58 67.85 15.06
N ASP A 176 28.72 68.84 15.94
CA ASP A 176 28.04 70.13 15.89
C ASP A 176 28.88 71.08 15.01
N ASP A 177 28.62 71.10 13.70
CA ASP A 177 29.25 72.02 12.75
C ASP A 177 28.48 73.36 12.70
N SER A 178 28.45 74.06 13.84
CA SER A 178 27.78 75.36 13.98
C SER A 178 28.76 76.53 14.13
N HIS A 179 29.83 76.62 13.34
CA HIS A 179 30.63 77.85 13.26
C HIS A 179 31.32 78.03 11.90
N LEU A 180 30.59 78.55 10.88
CA LEU A 180 31.16 79.37 9.78
C LEU A 180 30.10 79.92 8.79
N ARG A 181 28.89 80.27 9.27
CA ARG A 181 28.00 81.17 8.50
C ARG A 181 28.37 82.62 8.75
N GLY A 182 29.10 83.24 7.82
CA GLY A 182 29.24 84.69 7.79
C GLY A 182 30.17 85.20 6.67
N SER A 183 29.62 86.07 5.82
CA SER A 183 30.29 86.92 4.82
C SER A 183 30.49 86.32 3.43
N GLY A 184 29.70 86.81 2.46
CA GLY A 184 29.76 86.39 1.06
C GLY A 184 30.90 87.00 0.26
N VAL A 185 31.29 86.35 -0.84
CA VAL A 185 31.85 86.94 -2.07
C VAL A 185 31.66 85.91 -3.21
N ARG A 186 31.26 86.42 -4.38
CA ARG A 186 31.20 85.72 -5.68
C ARG A 186 32.59 85.23 -6.12
N GLY A 187 32.62 84.01 -6.65
CA GLY A 187 33.54 83.57 -7.70
C GLY A 187 34.90 83.04 -7.24
N MET A 188 35.11 81.74 -7.37
CA MET A 188 36.36 81.15 -7.86
C MET A 188 36.15 79.65 -8.11
N GLN A 189 36.66 79.16 -9.23
CA GLN A 189 36.85 77.75 -9.53
C GLN A 189 37.70 77.07 -8.44
N GLY A 190 37.38 75.80 -8.15
CA GLY A 190 38.22 74.89 -7.38
C GLY A 190 37.81 74.74 -5.91
N LEU A 191 36.85 73.85 -5.65
CA LEU A 191 36.83 73.09 -4.39
C LEU A 191 37.44 71.69 -4.63
N PRO A 192 38.15 71.12 -3.64
CA PRO A 192 38.85 69.83 -3.76
C PRO A 192 37.85 68.67 -3.94
N PRO A 193 38.28 67.47 -4.40
CA PRO A 193 37.39 66.33 -4.49
C PRO A 193 36.79 66.09 -3.11
N ALA A 194 35.47 65.94 -3.04
CA ALA A 194 34.80 65.46 -1.84
C ALA A 194 35.53 64.20 -1.37
N PHE A 195 35.91 64.19 -0.09
CA PHE A 195 36.65 63.13 0.60
C PHE A 195 36.29 61.73 0.07
N ALA A 196 37.25 61.06 -0.58
CA ALA A 196 37.09 59.68 -1.04
C ALA A 196 37.05 58.75 0.19
N LEU A 197 35.86 58.59 0.77
CA LEU A 197 35.59 57.59 1.79
C LEU A 197 35.57 56.22 1.11
N GLU A 198 36.58 55.40 1.42
CA GLU A 198 36.59 53.98 1.08
C GLU A 198 35.48 53.24 1.85
N PHE A 199 34.88 52.24 1.23
CA PHE A 199 33.73 51.53 1.78
C PHE A 199 33.83 50.01 1.57
N VAL A 200 33.07 49.26 2.36
CA VAL A 200 32.92 47.81 2.24
C VAL A 200 31.44 47.50 2.04
N ALA A 201 31.12 46.79 0.95
CA ALA A 201 29.78 46.34 0.64
C ALA A 201 29.70 44.81 0.65
N GLY A 202 28.59 44.26 1.12
CA GLY A 202 28.38 42.83 1.17
C GLY A 202 26.96 42.44 1.55
N THR A 203 26.72 41.14 1.63
CA THR A 203 25.46 40.53 2.06
C THR A 203 25.69 39.74 3.34
N ILE A 204 24.65 39.63 4.17
CA ILE A 204 24.66 38.85 5.41
C ILE A 204 23.25 38.32 5.72
N ASP A 205 23.16 37.17 6.39
CA ASP A 205 21.89 36.68 6.94
C ASP A 205 21.27 37.75 7.87
N ARG A 206 19.99 38.02 7.66
CA ARG A 206 19.17 38.95 8.46
C ARG A 206 19.27 38.67 9.96
N ARG A 207 19.38 37.39 10.37
CA ARG A 207 19.53 37.00 11.79
C ARG A 207 20.82 37.53 12.42
N CYS A 208 21.89 37.60 11.64
CA CYS A 208 23.21 38.00 12.10
C CYS A 208 23.44 39.51 12.05
N MET A 209 22.61 40.25 11.30
CA MET A 209 22.73 41.68 11.08
C MET A 209 22.81 42.51 12.37
N GLY A 210 21.90 42.29 13.33
CA GLY A 210 21.91 43.01 14.60
C GLY A 210 23.12 42.72 15.49
N THR A 211 23.77 41.57 15.30
CA THR A 211 25.04 41.24 15.99
C THR A 211 26.22 41.93 15.30
N LEU A 212 26.21 41.99 13.96
CA LEU A 212 27.25 42.63 13.16
C LEU A 212 27.36 44.12 13.52
N GLU A 213 26.22 44.81 13.59
CA GLU A 213 26.18 46.22 13.99
C GLU A 213 26.80 46.45 15.37
N ARG A 214 26.42 45.65 16.37
CA ARG A 214 26.97 45.74 17.74
C ARG A 214 28.47 45.47 17.80
N VAL A 215 28.97 44.50 17.04
CA VAL A 215 30.41 44.16 16.99
C VAL A 215 31.20 45.28 16.30
N LEU A 216 30.71 45.80 15.17
CA LEU A 216 31.34 46.90 14.45
C LEU A 216 31.32 48.19 15.28
N TRP A 217 30.20 48.50 15.95
CA TRP A 217 30.07 49.66 16.84
C TRP A 217 31.09 49.64 17.97
N ARG A 218 31.25 48.49 18.64
CA ARG A 218 32.27 48.29 19.70
C ARG A 218 33.69 48.39 19.17
N THR A 219 33.95 47.83 17.99
CA THR A 219 35.29 47.81 17.39
C THR A 219 35.74 49.18 16.89
N LEU A 220 34.82 49.95 16.31
CA LEU A 220 35.04 51.31 15.80
C LEU A 220 34.83 52.39 16.86
N ARG A 221 34.57 52.00 18.12
CA ARG A 221 34.38 52.90 19.27
C ARG A 221 33.31 53.97 19.02
N GLY A 222 32.19 53.59 18.41
CA GLY A 222 31.07 54.49 18.09
C GLY A 222 31.19 55.23 16.75
N ASN A 223 32.30 55.10 16.03
CA ASN A 223 32.49 55.70 14.70
C ASN A 223 32.04 54.74 13.58
N LEU A 224 30.84 54.15 13.70
CA LEU A 224 30.26 53.28 12.67
C LEU A 224 29.29 54.07 11.81
N PHE A 225 29.58 54.17 10.51
CA PHE A 225 28.64 54.66 9.52
C PHE A 225 28.26 53.51 8.58
N MET A 226 27.11 52.90 8.87
CA MET A 226 26.58 51.74 8.14
C MET A 226 25.18 52.05 7.62
N ASN A 227 24.92 51.63 6.39
CA ASN A 227 23.60 51.54 5.79
C ASN A 227 23.32 50.07 5.46
N PHE A 228 22.07 49.65 5.54
CA PHE A 228 21.66 48.32 5.10
C PHE A 228 20.32 48.39 4.39
N ALA A 229 20.10 47.48 3.46
CA ALA A 229 18.85 47.30 2.73
C ALA A 229 18.41 45.84 2.86
N GLU A 230 17.12 45.62 3.07
CA GLU A 230 16.55 44.28 3.16
C GLU A 230 16.18 43.79 1.77
N ILE A 231 16.63 42.59 1.39
CA ILE A 231 16.15 41.94 0.17
C ILE A 231 14.83 41.23 0.52
N SER A 232 13.79 41.51 -0.25
CA SER A 232 12.46 40.88 -0.07
C SER A 232 12.38 39.46 -0.63
N ARG A 233 13.29 39.10 -1.53
CA ARG A 233 13.39 37.77 -2.13
C ARG A 233 14.03 36.77 -1.14
N GLU A 234 13.41 35.61 -1.01
CA GLU A 234 13.95 34.45 -0.28
C GLU A 234 15.03 33.77 -1.13
N PHE A 235 16.21 33.57 -0.55
CA PHE A 235 17.25 32.74 -1.12
C PHE A 235 17.13 31.33 -0.52
N VAL A 236 17.27 30.29 -1.33
CA VAL A 236 17.29 28.92 -0.82
C VAL A 236 18.74 28.49 -0.76
N ASP A 237 19.22 28.19 0.44
CA ASP A 237 20.57 27.63 0.58
C ASP A 237 20.61 26.26 -0.12
N PRO A 238 21.53 26.05 -1.08
CA PRO A 238 21.62 24.80 -1.83
C PRO A 238 21.95 23.58 -0.96
N THR A 239 22.41 23.76 0.28
CA THR A 239 22.79 22.65 1.17
C THR A 239 21.74 22.30 2.21
N THR A 240 20.99 23.29 2.72
CA THR A 240 19.99 23.08 3.78
C THR A 240 18.55 23.14 3.25
N GLU A 241 18.35 23.63 2.02
CA GLU A 241 17.04 23.88 1.39
C GLU A 241 16.14 24.81 2.23
N GLU A 242 16.70 25.50 3.23
CA GLU A 242 15.96 26.45 4.05
C GLU A 242 15.90 27.83 3.36
N PRO A 243 14.74 28.52 3.44
CA PRO A 243 14.65 29.89 2.98
C PRO A 243 15.46 30.80 3.91
N MET A 244 16.53 31.36 3.35
CA MET A 244 17.40 32.35 3.97
C MET A 244 17.02 33.75 3.49
N PHE A 245 16.82 34.65 4.45
CA PHE A 245 16.63 36.07 4.18
C PHE A 245 17.96 36.80 4.33
N ILE A 246 18.39 37.44 3.25
CA ILE A 246 19.69 38.12 3.18
C ILE A 246 19.46 39.63 3.17
N ASN A 247 20.32 40.36 3.87
CA ASN A 247 20.37 41.82 3.87
C ASN A 247 21.67 42.28 3.19
N VAL A 248 21.58 43.35 2.39
CA VAL A 248 22.76 44.05 1.86
C VAL A 248 23.21 45.07 2.90
N PHE A 249 24.51 45.20 3.13
CA PHE A 249 25.08 46.24 3.96
C PHE A 249 26.20 47.00 3.25
N LEU A 250 26.38 48.25 3.68
CA LEU A 250 27.39 49.17 3.22
C LEU A 250 27.99 49.88 4.43
N VAL A 251 29.29 49.72 4.67
CA VAL A 251 30.02 50.34 5.79
C VAL A 251 31.07 51.30 5.25
N PHE A 252 31.03 52.55 5.68
CA PHE A 252 32.02 53.57 5.34
C PHE A 252 33.06 53.67 6.46
N ALA A 253 34.35 53.63 6.12
CA ALA A 253 35.42 53.79 7.09
C ALA A 253 36.66 54.42 6.46
N HIS A 254 37.43 55.18 7.25
CA HIS A 254 38.67 55.79 6.80
C HIS A 254 39.89 55.00 7.28
N GLY A 255 40.74 54.57 6.34
CA GLY A 255 42.02 53.92 6.61
C GLY A 255 42.05 52.42 6.31
N ALA A 256 43.09 51.99 5.60
CA ALA A 256 43.26 50.61 5.13
C ALA A 256 43.29 49.55 6.25
N THR A 257 43.84 49.89 7.43
CA THR A 257 43.91 48.97 8.57
C THR A 257 42.53 48.72 9.19
N VAL A 258 41.66 49.73 9.19
CA VAL A 258 40.29 49.64 9.70
C VAL A 258 39.43 48.83 8.74
N LEU A 259 39.53 49.09 7.43
CA LEU A 259 38.81 48.34 6.40
C LEU A 259 39.20 46.86 6.38
N ALA A 260 40.49 46.55 6.50
CA ALA A 260 40.96 45.16 6.62
C ALA A 260 40.38 44.46 7.86
N LYS A 261 40.19 45.21 8.96
CA LYS A 261 39.57 44.68 10.19
C LYS A 261 38.06 44.47 10.03
N ILE A 262 37.36 45.41 9.37
CA ILE A 262 35.93 45.29 9.04
C ILE A 262 35.70 44.08 8.13
N ARG A 263 36.49 43.94 7.05
CA ARG A 263 36.45 42.79 6.13
C ARG A 263 36.53 41.46 6.87
N LYS A 264 37.52 41.31 7.76
CA LYS A 264 37.68 40.09 8.58
C LYS A 264 36.50 39.83 9.53
N ILE A 265 35.91 40.88 10.10
CA ILE A 265 34.74 40.74 10.98
C ILE A 265 33.52 40.28 10.19
N CYS A 266 33.27 40.90 9.02
CA CYS A 266 32.18 40.51 8.13
C CYS A 266 32.33 39.05 7.66
N GLU A 267 33.52 38.65 7.20
CA GLU A 267 33.81 37.27 6.79
C GLU A 267 33.64 36.27 7.94
N ALA A 268 34.10 36.61 9.15
CA ALA A 268 33.96 35.74 10.33
C ALA A 268 32.50 35.56 10.79
N MET A 269 31.62 36.50 10.45
CA MET A 269 30.19 36.45 10.74
C MET A 269 29.36 35.81 9.62
N GLY A 270 30.00 35.26 8.59
CA GLY A 270 29.33 34.62 7.46
C GLY A 270 28.82 35.61 6.40
N GLY A 271 29.32 36.84 6.38
CA GLY A 271 28.99 37.82 5.34
C GLY A 271 29.86 37.64 4.08
N THR A 272 29.23 37.66 2.91
CA THR A 272 29.89 37.62 1.61
C THR A 272 30.15 39.05 1.12
N LEU A 273 31.40 39.33 0.74
CA LEU A 273 31.84 40.69 0.38
C LEU A 273 32.05 40.82 -1.12
N PHE A 274 31.53 41.91 -1.71
CA PHE A 274 31.62 42.17 -3.14
C PHE A 274 32.40 43.45 -3.43
N PRO A 275 33.34 43.44 -4.39
CA PRO A 275 34.01 44.66 -4.84
C PRO A 275 33.02 45.50 -5.66
N VAL A 276 32.80 46.74 -5.24
CA VAL A 276 31.92 47.70 -5.94
C VAL A 276 32.73 48.95 -6.27
N GLU A 277 32.65 49.38 -7.53
CA GLU A 277 33.36 50.56 -8.02
C GLU A 277 32.71 51.86 -7.53
N SER A 278 33.52 52.89 -7.31
CA SER A 278 33.02 54.21 -6.89
C SER A 278 32.43 55.04 -8.05
N ASP A 279 32.83 54.75 -9.29
CA ASP A 279 32.33 55.43 -10.49
C ASP A 279 31.01 54.82 -10.98
N ALA A 280 30.01 55.68 -11.26
CA ALA A 280 28.68 55.26 -11.70
C ALA A 280 28.72 54.54 -13.05
N ALA A 281 29.49 55.04 -14.02
CA ALA A 281 29.57 54.44 -15.35
C ALA A 281 30.21 53.03 -15.30
N GLN A 282 31.20 52.84 -14.43
CA GLN A 282 31.86 51.54 -14.24
C GLN A 282 30.98 50.56 -13.46
N ARG A 283 30.19 51.04 -12.49
CA ARG A 283 29.18 50.21 -11.82
C ARG A 283 28.11 49.71 -12.78
N ASP A 284 27.60 50.57 -13.67
CA ASP A 284 26.60 50.18 -14.66
C ASP A 284 27.15 49.14 -15.65
N ALA A 285 28.41 49.32 -16.08
CA ALA A 285 29.11 48.34 -16.92
C ALA A 285 29.31 46.99 -16.19
N HIS A 286 29.68 47.02 -14.89
CA HIS A 286 29.81 45.83 -14.07
C HIS A 286 28.45 45.13 -13.87
N LEU A 287 27.38 45.90 -13.62
CA LEU A 287 26.03 45.36 -13.48
C LEU A 287 25.58 44.63 -14.76
N ASN A 288 25.81 45.22 -15.93
CA ASN A 288 25.49 44.57 -17.20
C ASN A 288 26.27 43.26 -17.39
N THR A 289 27.56 43.26 -17.04
CA THR A 289 28.39 42.04 -17.07
C THR A 289 27.87 40.95 -16.13
N VAL A 290 27.41 41.33 -14.94
CA VAL A 290 26.82 40.39 -13.97
C VAL A 290 25.48 39.85 -14.48
N LEU A 291 24.65 40.69 -15.10
CA LEU A 291 23.38 40.26 -15.69
C LEU A 291 23.57 39.26 -16.83
N GLU A 292 24.52 39.51 -17.74
CA GLU A 292 24.89 38.56 -18.81
C GLU A 292 25.32 37.21 -18.23
N ARG A 293 26.17 37.22 -17.19
CA ARG A 293 26.61 35.98 -16.52
C ARG A 293 25.47 35.24 -15.82
N ILE A 294 24.51 35.96 -15.24
CA ILE A 294 23.34 35.34 -14.62
C ILE A 294 22.53 34.60 -15.69
N GLU A 295 22.25 35.24 -16.82
CA GLU A 295 21.51 34.62 -17.93
C GLU A 295 22.24 33.38 -18.47
N ASP A 296 23.56 33.46 -18.66
CA ASP A 296 24.38 32.31 -19.07
C ASP A 296 24.31 31.16 -18.05
N HIS A 297 24.42 31.46 -16.75
CA HIS A 297 24.36 30.45 -15.69
C HIS A 297 22.96 29.86 -15.53
N GLU A 298 21.89 30.63 -15.71
CA GLU A 298 20.51 30.14 -15.73
C GLU A 298 20.29 29.15 -16.88
N ASN A 299 20.81 29.46 -18.07
CA ASN A 299 20.73 28.56 -19.23
C ASN A 299 21.50 27.24 -19.00
N ILE A 300 22.70 27.32 -18.41
CA ILE A 300 23.49 26.13 -18.05
C ILE A 300 22.79 25.31 -16.94
N LEU A 301 22.20 25.98 -15.95
CA LEU A 301 21.47 25.32 -14.87
C LEU A 301 20.24 24.58 -15.41
N TYR A 302 19.48 25.21 -16.31
CA TYR A 302 18.33 24.60 -16.97
C TYR A 302 18.72 23.35 -17.78
N SER A 303 19.78 23.45 -18.60
CA SER A 303 20.27 22.31 -19.39
C SER A 303 20.83 21.18 -18.53
N THR A 304 21.53 21.50 -17.43
CA THR A 304 22.06 20.52 -16.47
C THR A 304 20.94 19.82 -15.71
N ASN A 305 19.91 20.55 -15.28
CA ASN A 305 18.73 19.99 -14.62
C ASN A 305 17.96 19.06 -15.58
N ALA A 306 17.74 19.50 -16.83
CA ALA A 306 17.10 18.67 -17.84
C ALA A 306 17.88 17.36 -18.09
N ALA A 307 19.21 17.42 -18.17
CA ALA A 307 20.05 16.23 -18.29
C ALA A 307 19.94 15.32 -17.06
N ARG A 308 19.98 15.89 -15.84
CA ARG A 308 19.84 15.13 -14.58
C ARG A 308 18.51 14.41 -14.50
N ARG A 309 17.42 15.12 -14.79
CA ARG A 309 16.06 14.58 -14.81
C ARG A 309 15.90 13.48 -15.85
N THR A 310 16.54 13.60 -17.01
CA THR A 310 16.53 12.56 -18.06
C THR A 310 17.21 11.29 -17.58
N GLU A 311 18.35 11.39 -16.89
CA GLU A 311 19.04 10.23 -16.32
C GLU A 311 18.22 9.59 -15.19
N LEU A 312 17.62 10.41 -14.31
CA LEU A 312 16.74 9.92 -13.24
C LEU A 312 15.50 9.22 -13.80
N LEU A 313 14.89 9.73 -14.86
CA LEU A 313 13.78 9.06 -15.55
C LEU A 313 14.18 7.68 -16.08
N ARG A 314 15.38 7.57 -16.68
CA ARG A 314 15.91 6.27 -17.13
C ARG A 314 16.11 5.30 -15.97
N VAL A 315 16.60 5.77 -14.82
CA VAL A 315 16.75 4.95 -13.61
C VAL A 315 15.38 4.54 -13.05
N ALA A 316 14.40 5.45 -13.05
CA ALA A 316 13.05 5.21 -12.53
C ALA A 316 12.29 4.09 -13.27
N GLU A 317 12.67 3.79 -14.52
CA GLU A 317 12.09 2.69 -15.30
C GLU A 317 12.49 1.30 -14.78
N SER A 318 13.70 1.17 -14.21
CA SER A 318 14.32 -0.12 -13.89
C SER A 318 14.59 -0.33 -12.39
N ILE A 319 14.57 0.72 -11.58
CA ILE A 319 14.91 0.66 -10.15
C ILE A 319 14.07 -0.34 -9.35
N SER A 320 12.75 -0.40 -9.58
CA SER A 320 11.86 -1.35 -8.92
C SER A 320 12.24 -2.82 -9.19
N ALA A 321 12.80 -3.10 -10.38
CA ALA A 321 13.25 -4.43 -10.76
C ALA A 321 14.59 -4.77 -10.11
N TRP A 322 15.54 -3.84 -10.12
CA TRP A 322 16.84 -4.00 -9.47
C TRP A 322 16.70 -4.21 -7.96
N GLU A 323 15.85 -3.42 -7.31
CA GLU A 323 15.58 -3.53 -5.87
C GLU A 323 15.07 -4.93 -5.50
N ASN A 324 14.12 -5.45 -6.28
CA ASN A 324 13.58 -6.79 -6.04
C ASN A 324 14.58 -7.90 -6.33
N LEU A 325 15.42 -7.75 -7.35
CA LEU A 325 16.45 -8.74 -7.65
C LEU A 325 17.51 -8.79 -6.56
N VAL A 326 18.03 -7.63 -6.14
CA VAL A 326 19.02 -7.53 -5.04
C VAL A 326 18.45 -8.10 -3.75
N ARG A 327 17.18 -7.80 -3.42
CA ARG A 327 16.53 -8.35 -2.23
C ARG A 327 16.38 -9.87 -2.28
N LYS A 328 15.92 -10.42 -3.40
CA LYS A 328 15.80 -11.87 -3.59
C LYS A 328 17.14 -12.57 -3.44
N GLU A 329 18.16 -12.02 -4.09
CA GLU A 329 19.50 -12.61 -4.08
C GLU A 329 20.11 -12.55 -2.68
N LYS A 330 19.95 -11.45 -1.95
CA LYS A 330 20.39 -11.33 -0.57
C LYS A 330 19.77 -12.41 0.31
N LEU A 331 18.46 -12.64 0.19
CA LEU A 331 17.75 -13.69 0.94
C LEU A 331 18.31 -15.10 0.64
N VAL A 332 18.69 -15.37 -0.62
CA VAL A 332 19.31 -16.64 -1.02
C VAL A 332 20.67 -16.81 -0.34
N TYR A 333 21.55 -15.81 -0.37
CA TYR A 333 22.86 -15.90 0.29
C TYR A 333 22.78 -15.94 1.81
N ASP A 334 21.84 -15.21 2.42
CA ASP A 334 21.57 -15.29 3.85
C ASP A 334 21.16 -16.72 4.25
N THR A 335 20.35 -17.38 3.41
CA THR A 335 20.00 -18.79 3.59
C THR A 335 21.20 -19.71 3.41
N MET A 336 22.02 -19.49 2.37
CA MET A 336 23.23 -20.29 2.14
C MET A 336 24.23 -20.18 3.30
N ASN A 337 24.22 -19.06 4.03
CA ASN A 337 25.04 -18.85 5.23
C ASN A 337 24.58 -19.65 6.45
N MET A 338 23.35 -20.16 6.47
CA MET A 338 22.85 -21.07 7.52
C MET A 338 23.28 -22.52 7.27
N LEU A 339 23.73 -22.84 6.05
CA LEU A 339 24.11 -24.19 5.65
C LEU A 339 25.52 -24.53 6.10
N GLN A 340 25.76 -25.80 6.43
CA GLN A 340 27.09 -26.27 6.77
C GLN A 340 27.84 -26.71 5.50
N TYR A 341 29.08 -26.28 5.36
CA TYR A 341 29.93 -26.60 4.22
C TYR A 341 30.88 -27.74 4.56
N ASP A 342 30.73 -28.89 3.90
CA ASP A 342 31.68 -30.00 4.00
C ASP A 342 32.77 -29.89 2.93
N LYS A 343 33.99 -29.61 3.39
CA LYS A 343 35.19 -29.50 2.54
C LYS A 343 35.58 -30.81 1.88
N SER A 344 35.25 -31.95 2.49
CA SER A 344 35.71 -33.26 2.02
C SER A 344 34.94 -33.73 0.78
N GLN A 345 33.61 -33.57 0.80
CA GLN A 345 32.72 -33.99 -0.28
C GLN A 345 32.33 -32.87 -1.25
N LYS A 346 32.74 -31.61 -0.99
CA LYS A 346 32.28 -30.42 -1.72
C LYS A 346 30.76 -30.33 -1.81
N THR A 347 30.10 -30.75 -0.74
CA THR A 347 28.64 -30.71 -0.59
C THR A 347 28.29 -29.80 0.57
N MET A 348 27.15 -29.13 0.46
CA MET A 348 26.54 -28.39 1.56
C MET A 348 25.42 -29.24 2.17
N THR A 349 25.41 -29.30 3.48
CA THR A 349 24.35 -29.92 4.26
C THR A 349 23.39 -28.84 4.72
N ALA A 350 22.11 -29.08 4.51
CA ALA A 350 21.03 -28.22 5.00
C ALA A 350 20.06 -29.06 5.83
N GLU A 351 19.67 -28.54 6.99
CA GLU A 351 18.57 -29.09 7.76
C GLU A 351 17.42 -28.10 7.76
N GLY A 352 16.20 -28.61 7.66
CA GLY A 352 15.03 -27.77 7.67
C GLY A 352 13.75 -28.52 7.97
N TRP A 353 12.77 -27.78 8.46
CA TRP A 353 11.41 -28.28 8.67
C TRP A 353 10.60 -28.13 7.40
N CYS A 354 9.86 -29.17 7.04
CA CYS A 354 8.87 -29.09 5.97
C CYS A 354 7.58 -29.85 6.32
N PRO A 355 6.43 -29.42 5.79
CA PRO A 355 5.21 -30.21 5.86
C PRO A 355 5.40 -31.56 5.15
N THR A 356 4.95 -32.63 5.78
CA THR A 356 5.13 -34.01 5.27
C THR A 356 4.38 -34.24 3.95
N SER A 357 3.30 -33.50 3.71
CA SER A 357 2.54 -33.52 2.47
C SER A 357 3.28 -32.88 1.29
N ASP A 358 4.21 -31.96 1.54
CA ASP A 358 4.89 -31.16 0.52
C ASP A 358 6.27 -31.74 0.13
N ILE A 359 6.73 -32.81 0.79
CA ILE A 359 7.98 -33.52 0.44
C ILE A 359 8.05 -33.89 -1.06
N PRO A 360 7.00 -34.42 -1.72
CA PRO A 360 7.06 -34.71 -3.14
C PRO A 360 7.24 -33.46 -4.02
N ALA A 361 6.69 -32.32 -3.59
CA ALA A 361 6.85 -31.04 -4.29
C ALA A 361 8.30 -30.53 -4.17
N ILE A 362 8.89 -30.66 -2.98
CA ILE A 362 10.31 -30.36 -2.73
C ILE A 362 11.21 -31.24 -3.60
N GLN A 363 10.99 -32.56 -3.63
CA GLN A 363 11.77 -33.47 -4.48
C GLN A 363 11.69 -33.12 -5.97
N LEU A 364 10.53 -32.65 -6.45
CA LEU A 364 10.38 -32.18 -7.83
C LEU A 364 11.16 -30.88 -8.07
N ALA A 365 11.17 -29.96 -7.11
CA ALA A 365 11.95 -28.73 -7.19
C ALA A 365 13.46 -29.01 -7.21
N LEU A 366 13.94 -29.92 -6.37
CA LEU A 366 15.34 -30.37 -6.35
C LEU A 366 15.79 -30.96 -7.69
N ARG A 367 14.93 -31.75 -8.34
CA ARG A 367 15.20 -32.30 -9.68
C ARG A 367 15.29 -31.21 -10.73
N ARG A 368 14.37 -30.23 -10.72
CA ARG A 368 14.41 -29.08 -11.64
C ARG A 368 15.69 -28.26 -11.47
N ALA A 369 16.08 -27.96 -10.24
CA ALA A 369 17.32 -27.23 -9.96
C ALA A 369 18.57 -27.97 -10.52
N THR A 370 18.56 -29.30 -10.44
CA THR A 370 19.64 -30.15 -10.98
C THR A 370 19.64 -30.15 -12.52
N GLU A 371 18.47 -30.28 -13.14
CA GLU A 371 18.30 -30.24 -14.61
C GLU A 371 18.73 -28.88 -15.18
N ASP A 372 18.35 -27.80 -14.50
CA ASP A 372 18.64 -26.42 -14.91
C ASP A 372 20.13 -26.07 -14.84
N THR A 373 20.84 -26.62 -13.85
CA THR A 373 22.29 -26.42 -13.70
C THR A 373 23.12 -27.39 -14.54
N GLY A 374 22.51 -28.45 -15.09
CA GLY A 374 23.23 -29.50 -15.81
C GLY A 374 24.15 -30.35 -14.92
N ALA A 375 23.96 -30.29 -13.59
CA ALA A 375 24.79 -31.02 -12.64
C ALA A 375 24.55 -32.53 -12.75
N HIS A 376 25.63 -33.32 -12.73
CA HIS A 376 25.55 -34.78 -12.84
C HIS A 376 25.04 -35.48 -11.56
N VAL A 377 25.09 -34.80 -10.42
CA VAL A 377 24.68 -35.33 -9.11
C VAL A 377 23.44 -34.59 -8.65
N SER A 378 22.33 -35.33 -8.46
CA SER A 378 21.11 -34.78 -7.88
C SER A 378 21.27 -34.53 -6.39
N SER A 379 20.68 -33.45 -5.89
CA SER A 379 20.54 -33.25 -4.45
C SER A 379 19.71 -34.36 -3.81
N VAL A 380 20.16 -34.83 -2.65
CA VAL A 380 19.53 -35.95 -1.92
C VAL A 380 18.74 -35.39 -0.75
N LEU A 381 17.47 -35.80 -0.62
CA LEU A 381 16.61 -35.47 0.50
C LEU A 381 16.41 -36.71 1.38
N GLN A 382 16.75 -36.60 2.66
CA GLN A 382 16.51 -37.63 3.67
C GLN A 382 15.66 -37.07 4.80
N THR A 383 14.66 -37.83 5.25
CA THR A 383 13.88 -37.50 6.46
C THR A 383 14.58 -38.04 7.70
N MET A 384 14.80 -37.19 8.69
CA MET A 384 15.49 -37.55 9.94
C MET A 384 14.49 -37.64 11.10
N PRO A 385 14.52 -38.72 11.91
CA PRO A 385 13.77 -38.76 13.15
C PRO A 385 14.47 -37.87 14.19
N THR A 386 13.80 -36.84 14.67
CA THR A 386 14.29 -35.95 15.73
C THR A 386 13.34 -35.93 16.92
N ARG A 387 13.88 -35.54 18.09
CA ARG A 387 13.12 -35.29 19.32
C ARG A 387 12.82 -33.80 19.54
N GLU A 388 13.39 -32.91 18.72
CA GLU A 388 13.14 -31.48 18.79
C GLU A 388 11.68 -31.14 18.49
N GLU A 389 11.14 -30.11 19.16
CA GLU A 389 9.77 -29.67 18.91
C GLU A 389 9.68 -28.96 17.54
N PRO A 390 8.86 -29.45 16.60
CA PRO A 390 8.73 -28.85 15.28
C PRO A 390 7.91 -27.55 15.30
N PRO A 391 8.07 -26.70 14.27
CA PRO A 391 7.29 -25.47 14.11
C PRO A 391 5.81 -25.77 13.87
N THR A 392 4.97 -24.82 14.26
CA THR A 392 3.53 -24.89 14.02
C THR A 392 3.15 -24.21 12.73
N PHE A 393 2.54 -24.99 11.83
CA PHE A 393 1.98 -24.48 10.59
C PHE A 393 0.51 -24.81 10.50
N GLN A 394 -0.30 -23.79 10.21
CA GLN A 394 -1.72 -23.92 10.00
C GLN A 394 -2.06 -23.37 8.63
N ARG A 395 -2.62 -24.22 7.76
CA ARG A 395 -3.02 -23.83 6.41
C ARG A 395 -4.27 -22.95 6.48
N THR A 396 -4.09 -21.64 6.32
CA THR A 396 -5.18 -20.66 6.34
C THR A 396 -5.70 -20.38 4.93
N ASN A 397 -7.00 -20.16 4.83
CA ASN A 397 -7.65 -19.61 3.64
C ASN A 397 -7.82 -18.09 3.81
N LYS A 398 -8.10 -17.36 2.72
CA LYS A 398 -8.40 -15.92 2.75
C LYS A 398 -9.44 -15.50 3.80
N PHE A 399 -10.37 -16.41 4.13
CA PHE A 399 -11.39 -16.20 5.14
C PHE A 399 -10.87 -16.38 6.58
N THR A 400 -10.06 -17.41 6.83
CA THR A 400 -9.62 -17.79 8.18
C THR A 400 -8.31 -17.11 8.59
N GLU A 401 -7.57 -16.55 7.64
CA GLU A 401 -6.30 -15.87 7.85
C GLU A 401 -6.41 -14.73 8.88
N GLY A 402 -7.40 -13.86 8.75
CA GLY A 402 -7.60 -12.76 9.71
C GLY A 402 -7.93 -13.24 11.12
N PHE A 403 -8.72 -14.30 11.27
CA PHE A 403 -9.03 -14.88 12.58
C PHE A 403 -7.82 -15.57 13.21
N GLN A 404 -6.99 -16.21 12.39
CA GLN A 404 -5.78 -16.88 12.86
C GLN A 404 -4.74 -15.87 13.33
N ALA A 405 -4.52 -14.78 12.58
CA ALA A 405 -3.60 -13.73 12.98
C ALA A 405 -3.96 -13.09 14.34
N ILE A 406 -5.27 -12.95 14.65
CA ILE A 406 -5.74 -12.46 15.95
C ILE A 406 -5.37 -13.42 17.08
N ILE A 407 -5.31 -14.71 16.83
CA ILE A 407 -4.95 -15.72 17.83
C ILE A 407 -3.45 -15.82 17.98
N ASP A 408 -2.73 -15.84 16.85
CA ASP A 408 -1.28 -15.86 16.82
C ASP A 408 -0.68 -14.63 17.52
N ALA A 409 -1.39 -13.50 17.53
CA ALA A 409 -1.01 -12.31 18.29
C ALA A 409 -1.02 -12.51 19.83
N TYR A 410 -1.79 -13.48 20.35
CA TYR A 410 -1.72 -13.87 21.76
C TYR A 410 -0.54 -14.80 22.06
N GLY A 411 -0.25 -15.70 21.12
CA GLY A 411 0.86 -16.64 21.16
C GLY A 411 0.61 -17.78 20.17
N HIS A 412 1.65 -18.51 19.79
CA HIS A 412 1.53 -19.61 18.84
C HIS A 412 1.22 -20.94 19.54
N ALA A 413 0.38 -21.75 18.89
CA ALA A 413 -0.08 -23.02 19.42
C ALA A 413 1.10 -23.98 19.59
N LYS A 414 1.02 -24.93 20.52
CA LYS A 414 1.97 -26.04 20.56
C LYS A 414 1.74 -26.97 19.37
N TYR A 415 2.78 -27.68 18.96
CA TYR A 415 2.71 -28.62 17.86
C TYR A 415 1.63 -29.70 18.06
N LYS A 416 0.75 -29.84 17.06
CA LYS A 416 -0.45 -30.70 17.02
C LYS A 416 -1.48 -30.45 18.13
N GLU A 417 -1.42 -29.30 18.79
CA GLU A 417 -2.48 -28.81 19.67
C GLU A 417 -3.75 -28.45 18.85
N VAL A 418 -4.92 -28.53 19.49
CA VAL A 418 -6.17 -28.06 18.90
C VAL A 418 -6.12 -26.55 18.70
N ASN A 419 -6.39 -26.11 17.48
CA ASN A 419 -6.40 -24.71 17.13
C ASN A 419 -7.66 -24.00 17.67
N PRO A 420 -7.54 -22.96 18.52
CA PRO A 420 -8.67 -22.12 18.91
C PRO A 420 -9.33 -21.41 17.72
N GLY A 421 -8.59 -21.15 16.63
CA GLY A 421 -9.04 -20.36 15.48
C GLY A 421 -10.28 -20.86 14.79
N LEU A 422 -10.46 -22.18 14.73
CA LEU A 422 -11.63 -22.77 14.12
C LEU A 422 -12.93 -22.37 14.86
N PHE A 423 -12.89 -22.31 16.19
CA PHE A 423 -14.05 -21.98 17.01
C PHE A 423 -14.28 -20.47 17.09
N THR A 424 -13.18 -19.71 17.21
CA THR A 424 -13.18 -18.26 17.24
C THR A 424 -13.87 -17.65 16.01
N VAL A 425 -13.80 -18.29 14.83
CA VAL A 425 -14.51 -17.84 13.63
C VAL A 425 -15.99 -17.54 13.89
N ILE A 426 -16.68 -18.33 14.73
CA ILE A 426 -18.10 -18.14 15.04
C ILE A 426 -18.30 -17.50 16.42
N THR A 427 -17.59 -17.97 17.44
CA THR A 427 -17.81 -17.51 18.82
C THR A 427 -17.43 -16.04 19.01
N PHE A 428 -16.39 -15.57 18.32
CA PHE A 428 -15.93 -14.18 18.45
C PHE A 428 -16.96 -13.18 17.91
N PRO A 429 -17.42 -13.29 16.65
CA PRO A 429 -18.46 -12.39 16.14
C PRO A 429 -19.79 -12.51 16.89
N PHE A 430 -20.11 -13.69 17.45
CA PHE A 430 -21.30 -13.87 18.27
C PHE A 430 -21.22 -13.15 19.62
N LEU A 431 -20.12 -13.28 20.38
CA LEU A 431 -19.94 -12.54 21.64
C LEU A 431 -19.91 -11.02 21.42
N PHE A 432 -19.30 -10.60 20.31
CA PHE A 432 -19.36 -9.19 19.89
C PHE A 432 -20.81 -8.74 19.68
N ALA A 433 -21.61 -9.52 18.96
CA ALA A 433 -23.00 -9.17 18.67
C ALA A 433 -23.90 -9.08 19.91
N VAL A 434 -23.60 -9.83 20.98
CA VAL A 434 -24.31 -9.72 22.27
C VAL A 434 -24.06 -8.35 22.92
N MET A 435 -22.83 -7.83 22.81
CA MET A 435 -22.46 -6.48 23.27
C MET A 435 -23.01 -5.39 22.34
N PHE A 436 -22.96 -5.62 21.03
CA PHE A 436 -23.30 -4.67 19.97
C PHE A 436 -24.64 -4.99 19.30
N GLY A 437 -25.64 -5.33 20.10
CA GLY A 437 -26.93 -5.82 19.59
C GLY A 437 -27.87 -4.70 19.17
N ASP A 438 -27.72 -4.19 17.95
CA ASP A 438 -28.65 -3.25 17.30
C ASP A 438 -28.75 -3.58 15.81
N VAL A 439 -29.98 -3.69 15.28
CA VAL A 439 -30.20 -4.01 13.86
C VAL A 439 -29.67 -2.89 12.95
N GLY A 440 -29.89 -1.63 13.32
CA GLY A 440 -29.51 -0.47 12.51
C GLY A 440 -27.99 -0.35 12.38
N HIS A 441 -27.29 -0.36 13.51
CA HIS A 441 -25.82 -0.31 13.52
C HIS A 441 -25.21 -1.56 12.87
N GLY A 442 -25.79 -2.74 13.09
CA GLY A 442 -25.37 -3.99 12.45
C GLY A 442 -25.45 -3.94 10.92
N VAL A 443 -26.52 -3.35 10.37
CA VAL A 443 -26.66 -3.14 8.91
C VAL A 443 -25.60 -2.20 8.37
N ILE A 444 -25.26 -1.12 9.08
CA ILE A 444 -24.20 -0.19 8.66
C ILE A 444 -22.84 -0.90 8.61
N LEU A 445 -22.48 -1.65 9.66
CA LEU A 445 -21.24 -2.43 9.70
C LEU A 445 -21.19 -3.50 8.60
N PHE A 446 -22.31 -4.22 8.39
CA PHE A 446 -22.42 -5.24 7.37
C PHE A 446 -22.25 -4.65 5.96
N LEU A 447 -22.88 -3.51 5.67
CA LEU A 447 -22.78 -2.85 4.37
C LEU A 447 -21.36 -2.32 4.12
N PHE A 448 -20.71 -1.74 5.13
CA PHE A 448 -19.31 -1.32 5.05
C PHE A 448 -18.38 -2.49 4.73
N ALA A 449 -18.54 -3.62 5.42
CA ALA A 449 -17.77 -4.83 5.15
C ALA A 449 -18.01 -5.38 3.73
N LEU A 450 -19.27 -5.37 3.27
CA LEU A 450 -19.63 -5.82 1.93
C LEU A 450 -18.98 -4.96 0.85
N VAL A 451 -18.92 -3.63 1.03
CA VAL A 451 -18.21 -2.71 0.12
C VAL A 451 -16.72 -3.05 0.05
N MET A 452 -16.06 -3.32 1.18
CA MET A 452 -14.64 -3.72 1.18
C MET A 452 -14.40 -5.07 0.48
N VAL A 453 -15.29 -6.04 0.69
CA VAL A 453 -15.22 -7.34 0.01
C VAL A 453 -15.48 -7.20 -1.49
N TYR A 454 -16.42 -6.34 -1.90
CA TYR A 454 -16.72 -6.11 -3.31
C TYR A 454 -15.53 -5.46 -4.06
N PHE A 455 -14.84 -4.51 -3.43
CA PHE A 455 -13.69 -3.83 -4.02
C PHE A 455 -12.33 -4.49 -3.73
N GLU A 456 -12.31 -5.74 -3.26
CA GLU A 456 -11.09 -6.46 -2.84
C GLU A 456 -9.94 -6.35 -3.85
N ARG A 457 -10.20 -6.64 -5.14
CA ARG A 457 -9.16 -6.59 -6.19
C ARG A 457 -8.56 -5.22 -6.43
N LYS A 458 -9.35 -4.16 -6.23
CA LYS A 458 -8.91 -2.78 -6.43
C LYS A 458 -8.08 -2.31 -5.24
N LEU A 459 -8.55 -2.59 -4.02
CA LEU A 459 -7.86 -2.20 -2.79
C LEU A 459 -6.52 -2.94 -2.62
N LEU A 460 -6.44 -4.21 -3.03
CA LEU A 460 -5.19 -4.99 -3.02
C LEU A 460 -4.07 -4.37 -3.86
N ARG A 461 -4.38 -3.58 -4.89
CA ARG A 461 -3.40 -2.95 -5.78
C ARG A 461 -2.93 -1.58 -5.29
N THR A 462 -3.69 -0.95 -4.40
CA THR A 462 -3.39 0.38 -3.88
C THR A 462 -2.64 0.23 -2.57
N LYS A 463 -1.59 1.05 -2.37
CA LYS A 463 -1.01 1.20 -1.03
C LYS A 463 -2.03 1.92 -0.15
N LEU A 464 -2.55 1.21 0.85
CA LEU A 464 -3.51 1.75 1.81
C LEU A 464 -2.76 2.26 3.04
N ASP A 465 -3.32 3.27 3.71
CA ASP A 465 -2.86 3.70 5.03
C ASP A 465 -3.00 2.54 6.04
N GLU A 466 -2.14 2.53 7.06
CA GLU A 466 -2.06 1.45 8.06
C GLU A 466 -3.42 1.10 8.69
N ILE A 467 -4.21 2.11 9.05
CA ILE A 467 -5.54 1.93 9.64
C ILE A 467 -6.48 1.25 8.64
N THR A 468 -6.48 1.71 7.38
CA THR A 468 -7.33 1.14 6.33
C THR A 468 -6.87 -0.27 5.96
N GLN A 469 -5.57 -0.55 6.00
CA GLN A 469 -5.01 -1.88 5.81
C GLN A 469 -5.46 -2.84 6.91
N MET A 470 -5.49 -2.39 8.18
CA MET A 470 -5.99 -3.19 9.30
C MET A 470 -7.46 -3.57 9.11
N PHE A 471 -8.33 -2.61 8.73
CA PHE A 471 -9.73 -2.89 8.43
C PHE A 471 -9.91 -3.81 7.21
N PHE A 472 -9.07 -3.64 6.19
CA PHE A 472 -9.10 -4.46 4.98
C PHE A 472 -8.69 -5.92 5.24
N TYR A 473 -7.67 -6.12 6.08
CA TYR A 473 -7.23 -7.45 6.51
C TYR A 473 -8.35 -8.16 7.28
N GLY A 474 -9.04 -7.43 8.18
CA GLY A 474 -10.17 -7.93 8.97
C GLY A 474 -11.55 -7.95 8.28
N ARG A 475 -11.65 -7.75 6.96
CA ARG A 475 -12.96 -7.56 6.27
C ARG A 475 -13.98 -8.67 6.50
N TYR A 476 -13.55 -9.93 6.57
CA TYR A 476 -14.45 -11.07 6.82
C TYR A 476 -14.92 -11.14 8.27
N ILE A 477 -14.10 -10.65 9.22
CA ILE A 477 -14.45 -10.59 10.64
C ILE A 477 -15.57 -9.56 10.82
N ILE A 478 -15.40 -8.36 10.25
CA ILE A 478 -16.41 -7.28 10.31
C ILE A 478 -17.71 -7.71 9.62
N LEU A 479 -17.62 -8.44 8.51
CA LEU A 479 -18.78 -8.99 7.81
C LEU A 479 -19.61 -9.91 8.73
N LEU A 480 -18.94 -10.83 9.43
CA LEU A 480 -19.62 -11.78 10.31
C LEU A 480 -20.14 -11.10 11.58
N MET A 481 -19.39 -10.12 12.12
CA MET A 481 -19.82 -9.29 13.24
C MET A 481 -21.11 -8.51 12.90
N GLY A 482 -21.17 -7.88 11.73
CA GLY A 482 -22.37 -7.18 11.27
C GLY A 482 -23.57 -8.12 11.12
N LEU A 483 -23.36 -9.31 10.55
CA LEU A 483 -24.43 -10.31 10.39
C LEU A 483 -24.98 -10.80 11.74
N PHE A 484 -24.10 -11.13 12.70
CA PHE A 484 -24.54 -11.56 14.03
C PHE A 484 -25.13 -10.41 14.85
N ALA A 485 -24.66 -9.17 14.66
CA ALA A 485 -25.23 -7.98 15.29
C ALA A 485 -26.67 -7.75 14.82
N ILE A 486 -26.96 -7.96 13.53
CA ILE A 486 -28.34 -7.93 13.01
C ILE A 486 -29.20 -9.01 13.67
N PHE A 487 -28.68 -10.25 13.74
CA PHE A 487 -29.39 -11.35 14.38
C PHE A 487 -29.70 -11.07 15.86
N THR A 488 -28.73 -10.54 16.60
CA THR A 488 -28.88 -10.27 18.03
C THR A 488 -29.71 -9.01 18.30
N GLY A 489 -29.58 -7.98 17.46
CA GLY A 489 -30.46 -6.81 17.48
C GLY A 489 -31.92 -7.18 17.21
N PHE A 490 -32.16 -8.16 16.32
CA PHE A 490 -33.50 -8.70 16.11
C PHE A 490 -34.04 -9.42 17.35
N LEU A 491 -33.18 -10.17 18.05
CA LEU A 491 -33.54 -10.81 19.33
C LEU A 491 -33.83 -9.78 20.43
N TYR A 492 -33.06 -8.69 20.47
CA TYR A 492 -33.31 -7.58 21.39
C TYR A 492 -34.51 -6.72 20.99
N ASN A 493 -34.99 -6.86 19.76
CA ASN A 493 -36.02 -6.05 19.16
C ASN A 493 -35.70 -4.55 19.24
N ASP A 494 -34.45 -4.21 18.89
CA ASP A 494 -33.91 -2.84 18.94
C ASP A 494 -33.32 -2.45 17.58
N ILE A 495 -33.86 -1.36 17.00
CA ILE A 495 -33.38 -0.73 15.78
C ILE A 495 -33.21 0.76 16.03
N PHE A 496 -31.96 1.24 16.10
CA PHE A 496 -31.65 2.64 16.42
C PHE A 496 -32.41 3.15 17.66
N SER A 497 -32.50 2.36 18.73
CA SER A 497 -33.26 2.61 19.98
C SER A 497 -34.79 2.56 19.86
N LEU A 498 -35.34 2.06 18.75
CA LEU A 498 -36.78 1.88 18.53
C LEU A 498 -37.13 0.39 18.49
N SER A 499 -38.37 0.05 18.86
CA SER A 499 -38.87 -1.33 18.80
C SER A 499 -39.63 -1.63 17.51
N MET A 500 -39.64 -2.90 17.09
CA MET A 500 -40.36 -3.36 15.89
C MET A 500 -41.66 -4.09 16.27
N HIS A 501 -42.81 -3.55 15.88
CA HIS A 501 -44.12 -4.18 16.07
C HIS A 501 -44.44 -5.24 14.99
N LEU A 502 -43.67 -6.34 14.95
CA LEU A 502 -43.80 -7.39 13.93
C LEU A 502 -44.91 -8.41 14.22
N TRP A 503 -45.10 -8.78 15.49
CA TRP A 503 -46.07 -9.79 15.94
C TRP A 503 -47.03 -9.25 17.00
N HIS A 504 -48.09 -10.02 17.27
CA HIS A 504 -49.03 -9.72 18.36
C HIS A 504 -48.32 -9.71 19.72
N THR A 505 -48.59 -8.67 20.51
CA THR A 505 -47.97 -8.45 21.82
C THR A 505 -48.58 -9.36 22.88
N GLY A 506 -47.79 -9.77 23.87
CA GLY A 506 -48.25 -10.56 25.01
C GLY A 506 -49.00 -9.74 26.07
N TRP A 507 -48.97 -8.41 25.92
CA TRP A 507 -49.54 -7.43 26.84
C TRP A 507 -50.60 -6.58 26.16
N GLU A 508 -51.70 -6.35 26.88
CA GLU A 508 -52.70 -5.33 26.53
C GLU A 508 -52.68 -4.19 27.55
N TRP A 509 -52.76 -2.97 27.04
CA TRP A 509 -52.96 -1.79 27.85
C TRP A 509 -54.46 -1.61 28.12
N PRO A 510 -54.92 -1.64 29.39
CA PRO A 510 -56.32 -1.35 29.70
C PRO A 510 -56.65 0.10 29.36
N ARG A 511 -57.85 0.37 28.83
CA ARG A 511 -58.28 1.72 28.47
C ARG A 511 -58.69 2.50 29.73
N GLY A 512 -57.93 3.54 30.09
CA GLY A 512 -58.25 4.48 31.18
C GLY A 512 -57.30 5.68 31.22
N GLU A 513 -57.66 6.75 31.94
CA GLU A 513 -56.77 7.90 32.17
C GLU A 513 -56.06 7.75 33.53
N GLY A 514 -54.73 7.64 33.54
CA GLY A 514 -53.90 7.52 34.76
C GLY A 514 -52.67 6.61 34.60
N THR A 515 -52.05 6.22 35.72
CA THR A 515 -50.96 5.22 35.76
C THR A 515 -51.54 3.83 35.49
N LEU A 516 -51.47 3.40 34.23
CA LEU A 516 -52.01 2.11 33.79
C LEU A 516 -50.99 0.99 34.00
N THR A 517 -51.43 -0.15 34.51
CA THR A 517 -50.63 -1.39 34.53
C THR A 517 -51.08 -2.29 33.38
N ALA A 518 -50.14 -2.74 32.55
CA ALA A 518 -50.45 -3.64 31.44
C ALA A 518 -50.90 -5.02 31.97
N ALA A 519 -51.96 -5.57 31.38
CA ALA A 519 -52.48 -6.90 31.74
C ALA A 519 -51.90 -7.97 30.79
N PRO A 520 -51.52 -9.16 31.31
CA PRO A 520 -51.01 -10.24 30.47
C PRO A 520 -52.16 -10.95 29.74
N ASN A 521 -52.03 -11.14 28.42
CA ASN A 521 -53.05 -11.76 27.57
C ASN A 521 -52.92 -13.29 27.44
N GLY A 522 -51.96 -13.90 28.16
CA GLY A 522 -51.65 -15.33 28.04
C GLY A 522 -50.87 -15.72 26.77
N HIS A 523 -50.56 -14.76 25.89
CA HIS A 523 -49.71 -14.96 24.72
C HIS A 523 -48.25 -14.57 25.02
N VAL A 524 -47.29 -15.36 24.52
CA VAL A 524 -45.85 -15.09 24.62
C VAL A 524 -45.35 -14.62 23.26
N TYR A 525 -44.50 -13.59 23.25
CA TYR A 525 -43.93 -13.07 22.01
C TYR A 525 -43.05 -14.15 21.33
N PRO A 526 -43.26 -14.45 20.02
CA PRO A 526 -42.61 -15.62 19.39
C PRO A 526 -41.08 -15.55 19.31
N ILE A 527 -40.49 -14.39 18.99
CA ILE A 527 -39.04 -14.24 18.79
C ILE A 527 -38.60 -12.89 19.34
N GLY A 528 -37.74 -12.90 20.36
CA GLY A 528 -37.13 -11.70 20.92
C GLY A 528 -37.92 -11.04 22.05
N LEU A 529 -37.60 -9.77 22.35
CA LEU A 529 -38.29 -8.99 23.38
C LEU A 529 -39.60 -8.39 22.86
N ASP A 530 -40.63 -8.40 23.72
CA ASP A 530 -41.94 -7.81 23.39
C ASP A 530 -41.81 -6.28 23.20
N PRO A 531 -42.30 -5.71 22.09
CA PRO A 531 -42.29 -4.27 21.83
C PRO A 531 -42.93 -3.42 22.94
N THR A 532 -43.90 -3.96 23.69
CA THR A 532 -44.61 -3.19 24.73
C THR A 532 -43.73 -2.75 25.90
N TRP A 533 -42.55 -3.35 26.05
CA TRP A 533 -41.55 -2.91 27.02
C TRP A 533 -40.91 -1.58 26.62
N HIS A 534 -40.96 -1.21 25.34
CA HIS A 534 -40.47 0.08 24.86
C HIS A 534 -41.37 1.21 25.38
N GLY A 535 -40.77 2.19 26.08
CA GLY A 535 -41.50 3.30 26.71
C GLY A 535 -42.12 3.01 28.08
N ALA A 536 -41.96 1.81 28.65
CA ALA A 536 -42.41 1.50 30.01
C ALA A 536 -41.40 1.97 31.08
N ASP A 537 -41.88 2.54 32.19
CA ASP A 537 -41.04 3.05 33.29
C ASP A 537 -40.14 1.96 33.92
N ASN A 538 -40.57 0.70 33.84
CA ASN A 538 -39.87 -0.46 34.41
C ASN A 538 -39.04 -1.27 33.39
N ASN A 539 -38.88 -0.79 32.15
CA ASN A 539 -38.11 -1.48 31.11
C ASN A 539 -36.66 -1.77 31.54
N LEU A 540 -36.00 -0.77 32.14
CA LEU A 540 -34.59 -0.90 32.53
C LEU A 540 -34.40 -2.01 33.58
N VAL A 541 -35.35 -2.18 34.50
CA VAL A 541 -35.29 -3.21 35.54
C VAL A 541 -35.41 -4.61 34.92
N PHE A 542 -36.31 -4.77 33.95
CA PHE A 542 -36.53 -6.04 33.25
C PHE A 542 -35.33 -6.41 32.36
N THR A 543 -34.90 -5.49 31.49
CA THR A 543 -33.79 -5.71 30.54
C THR A 543 -32.46 -5.94 31.26
N ASN A 544 -32.21 -5.24 32.37
CA ASN A 544 -31.03 -5.45 33.20
C ASN A 544 -31.01 -6.89 33.77
N SER A 545 -32.12 -7.35 34.37
CA SER A 545 -32.23 -8.71 34.90
C SER A 545 -32.05 -9.78 33.82
N LEU A 546 -32.61 -9.57 32.62
CA LEU A 546 -32.49 -10.49 31.49
C LEU A 546 -31.05 -10.56 30.96
N LYS A 547 -30.46 -9.42 30.60
CA LYS A 547 -29.13 -9.35 29.99
C LYS A 547 -28.03 -9.83 30.95
N MET A 548 -28.14 -9.52 32.24
CA MET A 548 -27.20 -10.02 33.26
C MET A 548 -27.22 -11.56 33.32
N LYS A 549 -28.41 -12.18 33.37
CA LYS A 549 -28.55 -13.64 33.40
C LYS A 549 -28.08 -14.29 32.10
N LEU A 550 -28.42 -13.72 30.96
CA LEU A 550 -27.95 -14.18 29.65
C LEU A 550 -26.42 -14.21 29.58
N SER A 551 -25.75 -13.19 30.11
CA SER A 551 -24.29 -13.10 30.13
C SER A 551 -23.64 -14.20 30.96
N ILE A 552 -24.23 -14.55 32.11
CA ILE A 552 -23.75 -15.65 32.95
C ILE A 552 -23.95 -17.00 32.23
N ILE A 553 -25.12 -17.24 31.64
CA ILE A 553 -25.40 -18.49 30.90
C ILE A 553 -24.41 -18.67 29.75
N LEU A 554 -24.21 -17.62 28.95
CA LEU A 554 -23.32 -17.66 27.80
C LEU A 554 -21.84 -17.82 28.23
N GLY A 555 -21.44 -17.14 29.30
CA GLY A 555 -20.08 -17.24 29.85
C GLY A 555 -19.75 -18.64 30.35
N VAL A 556 -20.63 -19.24 31.16
CA VAL A 556 -20.44 -20.61 31.67
C VAL A 556 -20.44 -21.61 30.51
N ALA A 557 -21.38 -21.50 29.57
CA ALA A 557 -21.41 -22.38 28.39
C ALA A 557 -20.13 -22.28 27.56
N HIS A 558 -19.61 -21.07 27.34
CA HIS A 558 -18.38 -20.85 26.56
C HIS A 558 -17.14 -21.40 27.28
N MET A 559 -17.01 -21.19 28.59
CA MET A 559 -15.88 -21.72 29.36
C MET A 559 -15.94 -23.24 29.52
N THR A 560 -17.12 -23.83 29.75
CA THR A 560 -17.28 -25.29 29.77
C THR A 560 -16.91 -25.87 28.41
N PHE A 561 -17.33 -25.23 27.31
CA PHE A 561 -16.94 -25.64 25.96
C PHE A 561 -15.42 -25.59 25.77
N ALA A 562 -14.76 -24.50 26.17
CA ALA A 562 -13.31 -24.36 26.09
C ALA A 562 -12.57 -25.46 26.89
N LEU A 563 -13.06 -25.78 28.09
CA LEU A 563 -12.49 -26.85 28.92
C LEU A 563 -12.61 -28.23 28.26
N MET A 564 -13.72 -28.50 27.56
CA MET A 564 -13.93 -29.76 26.83
C MET A 564 -12.98 -29.93 25.63
N LEU A 565 -12.37 -28.85 25.11
CA LEU A 565 -11.38 -28.92 24.03
C LEU A 565 -10.06 -29.58 24.45
N ASN A 566 -9.81 -29.74 25.76
CA ASN A 566 -8.68 -30.53 26.26
C ASN A 566 -8.82 -32.04 25.98
N ILE A 567 -10.05 -32.56 25.86
CA ILE A 567 -10.26 -34.00 25.62
C ILE A 567 -9.57 -34.48 24.33
N PRO A 568 -9.76 -33.83 23.16
CA PRO A 568 -9.01 -34.18 21.96
C PRO A 568 -7.49 -34.05 22.11
N ASN A 569 -7.00 -33.07 22.88
CA ASN A 569 -5.56 -32.88 23.12
C ASN A 569 -4.97 -34.08 23.87
N ASP A 570 -5.53 -34.41 25.03
CA ASP A 570 -5.05 -35.51 25.88
C ASP A 570 -5.15 -36.88 25.20
N LEU A 571 -6.23 -37.08 24.42
CA LEU A 571 -6.41 -38.30 23.63
C LEU A 571 -5.34 -38.44 22.54
N HIS A 572 -4.95 -37.34 21.90
CA HIS A 572 -3.96 -37.34 20.83
C HIS A 572 -2.53 -37.53 21.34
N PHE A 573 -2.17 -36.88 22.45
CA PHE A 573 -0.88 -37.07 23.11
C PHE A 573 -0.77 -38.41 23.89
N LYS A 574 -1.84 -39.22 23.88
CA LYS A 574 -1.93 -40.54 24.56
C LYS A 574 -1.71 -40.48 26.08
N HIS A 575 -2.02 -39.34 26.70
CA HIS A 575 -1.97 -39.15 28.15
C HIS A 575 -3.35 -39.42 28.78
N ALA A 576 -3.86 -40.66 28.68
CA ALA A 576 -5.17 -41.01 29.22
C ALA A 576 -5.30 -40.76 30.74
N ASN A 577 -4.17 -40.80 31.46
CA ASN A 577 -4.12 -40.53 32.90
C ASN A 577 -4.44 -39.07 33.25
N TRP A 578 -4.15 -38.12 32.36
CA TRP A 578 -4.33 -36.68 32.60
C TRP A 578 -5.81 -36.28 32.53
N ILE A 579 -6.60 -36.94 31.69
CA ILE A 579 -8.06 -36.78 31.62
C ILE A 579 -8.69 -37.01 33.01
N TRP A 580 -8.28 -38.08 33.70
CA TRP A 580 -8.80 -38.42 35.02
C TRP A 580 -8.23 -37.53 36.14
N ALA A 581 -6.95 -37.16 36.04
CA ALA A 581 -6.24 -36.44 37.10
C ALA A 581 -6.48 -34.91 37.07
N GLU A 582 -6.75 -34.34 35.90
CA GLU A 582 -6.78 -32.88 35.68
C GLU A 582 -8.12 -32.41 35.13
N LEU A 583 -8.56 -32.94 33.99
CA LEU A 583 -9.78 -32.46 33.34
C LEU A 583 -11.05 -32.76 34.14
N LEU A 584 -11.23 -34.01 34.59
CA LEU A 584 -12.46 -34.42 35.27
C LEU A 584 -12.71 -33.62 36.56
N PRO A 585 -11.73 -33.42 37.46
CA PRO A 585 -11.89 -32.54 38.63
C PRO A 585 -12.21 -31.10 38.26
N GLN A 586 -11.58 -30.55 37.21
CA GLN A 586 -11.80 -29.18 36.74
C GLN A 586 -13.24 -28.97 36.26
N VAL A 587 -13.76 -29.90 35.44
CA VAL A 587 -15.15 -29.87 34.93
C VAL A 587 -16.14 -29.99 36.09
N LEU A 588 -15.92 -30.97 37.00
CA LEU A 588 -16.81 -31.18 38.15
C LEU A 588 -16.84 -29.96 39.07
N PHE A 589 -15.68 -29.33 39.31
CA PHE A 589 -15.59 -28.11 40.11
C PHE A 589 -16.37 -26.94 39.47
N MET A 590 -16.24 -26.74 38.16
CA MET A 590 -16.95 -25.68 37.45
C MET A 590 -18.47 -25.90 37.38
N GLU A 591 -18.90 -27.11 37.00
CA GLU A 591 -20.32 -27.44 36.83
C GLU A 591 -21.08 -27.50 38.15
N SER A 592 -20.44 -27.96 39.24
CA SER A 592 -21.07 -28.04 40.56
C SER A 592 -21.46 -26.68 41.15
N LEU A 593 -20.73 -25.62 40.79
CA LEU A 593 -20.98 -24.26 41.26
C LEU A 593 -21.73 -23.42 40.24
N PHE A 594 -21.13 -23.21 39.07
CA PHE A 594 -21.64 -22.29 38.06
C PHE A 594 -22.62 -22.95 37.09
N GLY A 595 -22.43 -24.23 36.78
CA GLY A 595 -23.43 -25.03 36.05
C GLY A 595 -24.74 -25.12 36.83
N TYR A 596 -24.65 -25.35 38.16
CA TYR A 596 -25.80 -25.27 39.05
C TYR A 596 -26.49 -23.90 39.01
N LEU A 597 -25.72 -22.80 39.04
CA LEU A 597 -26.28 -21.46 38.90
C LEU A 597 -27.07 -21.30 37.59
N VAL A 598 -26.54 -21.77 36.45
CA VAL A 598 -27.24 -21.75 35.15
C VAL A 598 -28.54 -22.54 35.21
N ILE A 599 -28.52 -23.75 35.77
CA ILE A 599 -29.71 -24.59 35.93
C ILE A 599 -30.77 -23.87 36.78
N THR A 600 -30.37 -23.22 37.89
CA THR A 600 -31.32 -22.47 38.73
C THR A 600 -31.90 -21.24 38.04
N ILE A 601 -31.15 -20.58 37.15
CA ILE A 601 -31.66 -19.46 36.34
C ILE A 601 -32.75 -19.98 35.38
N ILE A 602 -32.45 -21.04 34.64
CA ILE A 602 -33.39 -21.63 33.66
C ILE A 602 -34.62 -22.17 34.37
N TYR A 603 -34.45 -22.85 35.50
CA TYR A 603 -35.56 -23.35 36.30
C TYR A 603 -36.44 -22.21 36.83
N LYS A 604 -35.83 -21.11 37.31
CA LYS A 604 -36.58 -19.94 37.76
C LYS A 604 -37.41 -19.31 36.63
N TRP A 605 -36.93 -19.36 35.39
CA TRP A 605 -37.69 -18.92 34.21
C TRP A 605 -38.80 -19.87 33.79
N ALA A 606 -38.65 -21.18 34.04
CA ALA A 606 -39.64 -22.19 33.68
C ALA A 606 -40.85 -22.26 34.63
N VAL A 607 -40.70 -21.85 35.89
CA VAL A 607 -41.76 -21.91 36.91
C VAL A 607 -42.59 -20.63 36.93
N ASN A 608 -43.93 -20.77 36.94
CA ASN A 608 -44.86 -19.66 37.08
C ASN A 608 -45.15 -19.35 38.56
N TRP A 609 -44.44 -18.37 39.12
CA TRP A 609 -44.51 -17.99 40.54
C TRP A 609 -45.81 -17.27 40.95
N TYR A 610 -46.60 -16.78 39.99
CA TYR A 610 -47.81 -15.99 40.25
C TYR A 610 -49.10 -16.76 39.97
N ALA A 611 -49.01 -18.08 39.71
CA ALA A 611 -50.19 -18.92 39.50
C ALA A 611 -51.02 -19.04 40.80
N THR A 612 -52.29 -18.70 40.71
CA THR A 612 -53.28 -18.83 41.79
C THR A 612 -54.15 -20.06 41.57
N ASP A 613 -54.40 -20.80 42.65
CA ASP A 613 -55.28 -21.97 42.64
C ASP A 613 -56.76 -21.55 42.50
N ALA A 614 -57.68 -22.49 42.21
CA ALA A 614 -59.11 -22.21 42.03
C ALA A 614 -59.81 -21.58 43.27
N LEU A 615 -59.14 -21.58 44.42
CA LEU A 615 -59.56 -20.98 45.69
C LEU A 615 -58.86 -19.64 46.02
N GLY A 616 -58.06 -19.08 45.11
CA GLY A 616 -57.41 -17.78 45.28
C GLY A 616 -56.12 -17.78 46.12
N ASN A 617 -55.60 -18.95 46.49
CA ASN A 617 -54.31 -19.09 47.19
C ASN A 617 -53.16 -19.17 46.16
N ALA A 618 -52.01 -18.57 46.49
CA ALA A 618 -50.80 -18.70 45.67
C ALA A 618 -50.30 -20.15 45.68
N LEU A 619 -50.12 -20.76 44.50
CA LEU A 619 -49.68 -22.15 44.35
C LEU A 619 -48.19 -22.34 44.72
N HIS A 620 -47.40 -21.25 44.66
CA HIS A 620 -45.98 -21.21 44.94
C HIS A 620 -45.61 -20.02 45.86
N ASN A 621 -44.58 -20.20 46.68
CA ASN A 621 -44.03 -19.13 47.54
C ASN A 621 -43.31 -18.05 46.71
N SER A 622 -42.98 -16.92 47.34
CA SER A 622 -42.32 -15.78 46.69
C SER A 622 -41.03 -16.17 45.94
N PRO A 623 -40.74 -15.53 44.79
CA PRO A 623 -39.59 -15.90 43.96
C PRO A 623 -38.25 -15.61 44.67
N PRO A 624 -37.38 -16.61 44.87
CA PRO A 624 -36.16 -16.44 45.66
C PRO A 624 -35.05 -15.67 44.93
N GLY A 625 -34.17 -15.03 45.69
CA GLY A 625 -33.00 -14.32 45.16
C GLY A 625 -31.84 -15.27 44.84
N LEU A 626 -31.49 -15.42 43.56
CA LEU A 626 -30.44 -16.36 43.12
C LEU A 626 -29.05 -16.01 43.66
N LEU A 627 -28.75 -14.71 43.83
CA LEU A 627 -27.47 -14.24 44.37
C LEU A 627 -27.34 -14.59 45.86
N ASN A 628 -28.38 -14.32 46.66
CA ASN A 628 -28.41 -14.68 48.08
C ASN A 628 -28.33 -16.19 48.28
N MET A 629 -29.03 -16.95 47.42
CA MET A 629 -28.93 -18.42 47.41
C MET A 629 -27.49 -18.89 47.18
N LEU A 630 -26.76 -18.30 46.23
CA LEU A 630 -25.36 -18.66 45.96
C LEU A 630 -24.43 -18.28 47.14
N ILE A 631 -24.64 -17.11 47.76
CA ILE A 631 -23.86 -16.70 48.93
C ILE A 631 -24.12 -17.64 50.11
N TYR A 632 -25.38 -17.96 50.39
CA TYR A 632 -25.74 -18.84 51.50
C TYR A 632 -25.33 -20.29 51.27
N MET A 633 -25.22 -20.74 50.00
CA MET A 633 -24.65 -22.05 49.67
C MET A 633 -23.24 -22.22 50.24
N PHE A 634 -22.39 -21.18 50.23
CA PHE A 634 -21.05 -21.23 50.81
C PHE A 634 -21.01 -20.88 52.31
N LEU A 635 -21.80 -19.91 52.75
CA LEU A 635 -21.69 -19.34 54.11
C LEU A 635 -22.52 -20.11 55.16
N LYS A 636 -23.63 -20.75 54.75
CA LYS A 636 -24.55 -21.50 55.61
C LYS A 636 -25.04 -22.78 54.91
N PRO A 637 -24.17 -23.79 54.74
CA PRO A 637 -24.54 -25.00 54.01
C PRO A 637 -25.71 -25.72 54.69
N GLY A 638 -26.74 -26.07 53.90
CA GLY A 638 -27.88 -26.90 54.34
C GLY A 638 -29.04 -26.15 55.01
N VAL A 639 -28.98 -24.82 55.18
CA VAL A 639 -30.07 -24.03 55.75
C VAL A 639 -30.75 -23.21 54.64
N VAL A 640 -31.98 -23.57 54.28
CA VAL A 640 -32.81 -22.84 53.31
C VAL A 640 -34.13 -22.48 53.98
N ASP A 641 -34.47 -21.20 54.01
CA ASP A 641 -35.73 -20.72 54.58
C ASP A 641 -36.93 -21.27 53.79
N GLN A 642 -37.96 -21.74 54.49
CA GLN A 642 -39.14 -22.38 53.87
C GLN A 642 -39.91 -21.46 52.90
N SER A 643 -39.75 -20.15 53.03
CA SER A 643 -40.32 -19.13 52.13
C SER A 643 -39.55 -18.94 50.82
N GLU A 644 -38.29 -19.39 50.73
CA GLU A 644 -37.39 -19.15 49.59
C GLU A 644 -36.93 -20.45 48.88
N VAL A 645 -37.60 -21.58 49.13
CA VAL A 645 -37.27 -22.87 48.51
C VAL A 645 -37.59 -22.84 47.00
N LEU A 646 -36.58 -23.11 46.17
CA LEU A 646 -36.70 -23.14 44.71
C LEU A 646 -37.34 -24.45 44.21
N TYR A 647 -36.86 -25.58 44.71
CA TYR A 647 -37.36 -26.92 44.34
C TYR A 647 -37.22 -27.89 45.53
N TRP A 648 -37.97 -29.00 45.47
CA TRP A 648 -37.98 -29.99 46.54
C TRP A 648 -36.60 -30.65 46.72
N GLY A 649 -36.08 -30.66 47.95
CA GLY A 649 -34.77 -31.26 48.26
C GLY A 649 -33.55 -30.37 48.03
N GLN A 650 -33.73 -29.07 47.78
CA GLN A 650 -32.65 -28.10 47.50
C GLN A 650 -31.48 -28.13 48.51
N ALA A 651 -31.77 -28.19 49.82
CA ALA A 651 -30.75 -28.19 50.86
C ALA A 651 -29.81 -29.41 50.78
N GLY A 652 -30.35 -30.57 50.41
CA GLY A 652 -29.56 -31.80 50.22
C GLY A 652 -28.65 -31.71 49.00
N ILE A 653 -29.17 -31.21 47.87
CA ILE A 653 -28.40 -31.08 46.63
C ILE A 653 -27.28 -30.04 46.78
N GLN A 654 -27.55 -28.87 47.36
CA GLN A 654 -26.53 -27.84 47.58
C GLN A 654 -25.37 -28.34 48.45
N THR A 655 -25.68 -29.07 49.52
CA THR A 655 -24.66 -29.64 50.41
C THR A 655 -23.83 -30.71 49.68
N ALA A 656 -24.46 -31.54 48.86
CA ALA A 656 -23.76 -32.56 48.06
C ALA A 656 -22.85 -31.92 47.00
N LEU A 657 -23.32 -30.91 46.27
CA LEU A 657 -22.53 -30.20 45.26
C LEU A 657 -21.33 -29.47 45.88
N LEU A 658 -21.51 -28.82 47.03
CA LEU A 658 -20.41 -28.16 47.74
C LEU A 658 -19.34 -29.17 48.21
N LEU A 659 -19.77 -30.35 48.68
CA LEU A 659 -18.85 -31.41 49.09
C LEU A 659 -18.05 -31.95 47.89
N VAL A 660 -18.70 -32.15 46.74
CA VAL A 660 -18.03 -32.52 45.49
C VAL A 660 -17.00 -31.46 45.09
N ALA A 661 -17.37 -30.18 45.08
CA ALA A 661 -16.45 -29.09 44.75
C ALA A 661 -15.23 -29.05 45.68
N LEU A 662 -15.42 -29.27 46.98
CA LEU A 662 -14.35 -29.27 47.98
C LEU A 662 -13.43 -30.49 47.83
N LEU A 663 -13.94 -31.64 47.40
CA LEU A 663 -13.15 -32.85 47.14
C LEU A 663 -12.31 -32.75 45.85
N CYS A 664 -12.76 -31.97 44.86
CA CYS A 664 -12.01 -31.76 43.61
C CYS A 664 -10.68 -31.01 43.82
N VAL A 665 -10.58 -30.11 44.81
CA VAL A 665 -9.36 -29.33 45.07
C VAL A 665 -8.16 -30.22 45.45
N PRO A 666 -8.23 -31.09 46.48
CA PRO A 666 -7.13 -32.00 46.80
C PRO A 666 -6.91 -33.05 45.71
N TRP A 667 -7.95 -33.42 44.95
CA TRP A 667 -7.81 -34.33 43.81
C TRP A 667 -6.84 -33.76 42.76
N MET A 668 -7.05 -32.54 42.30
CA MET A 668 -6.17 -31.88 41.31
C MET A 668 -4.73 -31.72 41.80
N LEU A 669 -4.56 -31.36 43.08
CA LEU A 669 -3.27 -31.02 43.65
C LEU A 669 -2.36 -32.25 43.79
N VAL A 670 -2.91 -33.40 44.20
CA VAL A 670 -2.11 -34.59 44.54
C VAL A 670 -1.99 -35.55 43.36
N CYS A 671 -3.01 -35.70 42.50
CA CYS A 671 -3.02 -36.78 41.53
C CYS A 671 -1.97 -36.63 40.42
N LYS A 672 -1.78 -35.43 39.86
CA LYS A 672 -0.81 -35.23 38.77
C LYS A 672 0.65 -35.43 39.19
N PRO A 673 1.15 -34.80 40.29
CA PRO A 673 2.52 -35.01 40.75
C PRO A 673 2.76 -36.46 41.19
N TYR A 674 1.76 -37.10 41.80
CA TYR A 674 1.86 -38.50 42.20
C TYR A 674 1.95 -39.46 41.02
N LEU A 675 1.17 -39.22 39.95
CA LEU A 675 1.25 -40.02 38.72
C LEU A 675 2.60 -39.88 38.04
N LEU A 676 3.12 -38.65 37.92
CA LEU A 676 4.45 -38.39 37.35
C LEU A 676 5.56 -39.05 38.18
N TYR A 677 5.49 -38.94 39.51
CA TYR A 677 6.41 -39.63 40.41
C TYR A 677 6.35 -41.16 40.26
N LYS A 678 5.14 -41.72 40.13
CA LYS A 678 4.94 -43.15 39.91
C LYS A 678 5.51 -43.60 38.57
N GLU A 679 5.29 -42.84 37.50
CA GLU A 679 5.87 -43.12 36.18
C GLU A 679 7.39 -43.04 36.20
N HIS A 680 7.96 -42.01 36.84
CA HIS A 680 9.41 -41.90 37.00
C HIS A 680 9.98 -43.08 37.78
N LYS A 681 9.37 -43.46 38.90
CA LYS A 681 9.77 -44.64 39.67
C LYS A 681 9.61 -45.95 38.89
N ALA A 682 8.59 -46.05 38.03
CA ALA A 682 8.40 -47.20 37.17
C ALA A 682 9.44 -47.25 36.04
N ARG A 683 9.82 -46.11 35.45
CA ARG A 683 10.92 -46.00 34.47
C ARG A 683 12.28 -46.31 35.11
N ALA A 684 12.54 -45.77 36.30
CA ALA A 684 13.73 -46.10 37.09
C ALA A 684 13.77 -47.59 37.50
N GLY A 685 12.61 -48.18 37.82
CA GLY A 685 12.47 -49.61 38.13
C GLY A 685 12.51 -50.55 36.92
N ALA A 686 12.27 -50.03 35.71
CA ALA A 686 12.34 -50.78 34.44
C ALA A 686 13.78 -50.92 33.88
N GLY A 687 14.78 -50.35 34.56
CA GLY A 687 16.19 -50.67 34.35
C GLY A 687 16.86 -49.85 33.24
N TYR A 688 17.40 -48.69 33.60
CA TYR A 688 18.52 -48.02 32.89
C TYR A 688 19.70 -47.79 33.85
N HIS A 689 20.01 -48.81 34.66
CA HIS A 689 21.35 -49.02 35.19
C HIS A 689 21.82 -50.37 34.64
N THR A 690 22.56 -50.39 33.52
CA THR A 690 23.54 -51.42 33.11
C THR A 690 23.83 -51.40 31.60
N VAL A 691 24.81 -50.60 31.14
CA VAL A 691 25.72 -51.01 30.05
C VAL A 691 27.20 -50.66 30.36
N GLY A 692 27.53 -50.07 31.51
CA GLY A 692 28.92 -49.67 31.82
C GLY A 692 29.68 -50.48 32.89
N SER A 693 29.03 -51.35 33.67
CA SER A 693 29.66 -51.93 34.87
C SER A 693 29.54 -53.45 34.96
N ALA A 694 30.03 -54.14 33.92
CA ALA A 694 30.19 -55.59 33.95
C ALA A 694 31.39 -56.03 33.10
N ARG A 695 32.60 -55.59 33.46
CA ARG A 695 33.83 -56.28 33.05
C ARG A 695 34.98 -56.04 34.04
N GLY A 696 35.08 -56.97 35.00
CA GLY A 696 36.34 -57.43 35.60
C GLY A 696 37.08 -56.48 36.55
N GLU A 697 36.80 -56.58 37.85
CA GLU A 697 37.84 -56.37 38.87
C GLU A 697 38.46 -57.74 39.23
N GLU A 698 39.56 -58.08 38.56
CA GLU A 698 40.66 -58.84 39.17
C GLU A 698 41.93 -57.98 39.09
N ARG A 699 42.55 -57.78 40.25
CA ARG A 699 43.81 -57.06 40.48
C ARG A 699 44.94 -57.56 39.56
N VAL A 700 45.73 -56.63 38.99
CA VAL A 700 47.21 -56.65 39.00
C VAL A 700 47.75 -55.21 38.91
N GLU A 701 48.69 -54.86 39.80
CA GLU A 701 49.52 -53.65 39.78
C GLU A 701 50.60 -53.71 38.69
N GLY A 702 50.87 -52.59 38.00
CA GLY A 702 52.19 -52.35 37.41
C GLY A 702 52.28 -51.55 36.11
N VAL A 703 52.97 -50.39 36.21
CA VAL A 703 54.06 -49.94 35.31
C VAL A 703 53.74 -49.18 33.98
N HIS A 704 54.35 -47.98 33.89
CA HIS A 704 54.80 -47.10 32.76
C HIS A 704 53.84 -46.45 31.73
N GLU A 705 53.91 -45.10 31.73
CA GLU A 705 54.18 -44.11 30.65
C GLU A 705 53.77 -44.34 29.18
N ASP A 706 53.23 -43.23 28.62
CA ASP A 706 53.26 -42.72 27.24
C ASP A 706 52.80 -43.60 26.06
N GLU A 707 51.69 -43.21 25.40
CA GLU A 707 51.62 -42.90 23.96
C GLU A 707 50.20 -42.48 23.49
N GLN A 708 50.11 -41.23 23.02
CA GLN A 708 49.36 -40.68 21.87
C GLN A 708 48.07 -41.33 21.29
N ASN A 709 47.03 -40.47 21.28
CA ASN A 709 46.22 -40.03 20.13
C ASN A 709 45.03 -40.82 19.54
N VAL A 710 43.90 -40.09 19.51
CA VAL A 710 42.86 -39.97 18.46
C VAL A 710 41.85 -41.11 18.37
N LEU A 711 40.58 -40.82 18.76
CA LEU A 711 39.36 -41.00 17.96
C LEU A 711 38.10 -40.53 18.73
N ASP A 712 37.37 -39.62 18.08
CA ASP A 712 35.95 -39.23 18.21
C ASP A 712 35.37 -38.80 19.57
N GLU A 713 35.36 -37.48 19.77
CA GLU A 713 34.27 -36.78 20.48
C GLU A 713 33.01 -36.80 19.60
N VAL A 714 32.00 -37.57 20.02
CA VAL A 714 30.60 -37.36 19.62
C VAL A 714 29.98 -36.50 20.72
N PRO A 715 29.62 -35.22 20.49
CA PRO A 715 28.88 -34.45 21.46
C PRO A 715 27.39 -34.70 21.22
N ASP A 716 26.78 -35.60 21.98
CA ASP A 716 25.33 -35.66 22.15
C ASP A 716 25.01 -36.20 23.56
N GLU A 717 25.33 -35.40 24.57
CA GLU A 717 24.71 -35.47 25.88
C GLU A 717 23.89 -34.19 26.06
N GLN A 718 22.64 -34.19 25.59
CA GLN A 718 21.64 -33.31 26.20
C GLN A 718 21.41 -33.84 27.62
N GLU A 719 21.90 -33.08 28.60
CA GLU A 719 21.63 -33.29 30.02
C GLU A 719 20.13 -33.52 30.23
N GLU A 720 19.73 -34.75 30.58
CA GLU A 720 18.39 -34.99 31.11
C GLU A 720 18.30 -34.25 32.45
N GLU A 721 17.65 -33.08 32.46
CA GLU A 721 17.35 -32.33 33.68
C GLU A 721 16.80 -33.29 34.75
N ALA A 722 17.45 -33.31 35.91
CA ALA A 722 17.06 -34.17 37.01
C ALA A 722 15.58 -33.91 37.37
N PHE A 723 14.75 -34.96 37.37
CA PHE A 723 13.32 -34.82 37.69
C PHE A 723 13.11 -34.35 39.13
N GLU A 724 12.92 -33.05 39.32
CA GLU A 724 12.66 -32.45 40.62
C GLU A 724 11.17 -32.49 40.96
N VAL A 725 10.79 -33.42 41.84
CA VAL A 725 9.42 -33.53 42.35
C VAL A 725 8.94 -32.21 43.00
N GLY A 726 9.86 -31.44 43.58
CA GLY A 726 9.58 -30.13 44.19
C GLY A 726 9.03 -29.12 43.18
N GLU A 727 9.66 -28.98 42.02
CA GLU A 727 9.23 -28.05 40.98
C GLU A 727 7.86 -28.43 40.39
N VAL A 728 7.66 -29.73 40.11
CA VAL A 728 6.38 -30.26 39.62
C VAL A 728 5.25 -29.99 40.62
N ALA A 729 5.52 -30.18 41.92
CA ALA A 729 4.54 -29.93 42.97
C ALA A 729 4.21 -28.44 43.09
N ILE A 730 5.21 -27.55 43.05
CA ILE A 730 5.00 -26.10 43.11
C ILE A 730 4.18 -25.61 41.91
N ASN A 731 4.54 -26.04 40.69
CA ASN A 731 3.81 -25.69 39.48
C ASN A 731 2.34 -26.14 39.55
N GLN A 732 2.10 -27.37 40.03
CA GLN A 732 0.73 -27.88 40.19
C GLN A 732 -0.08 -27.12 41.26
N ILE A 733 0.55 -26.68 42.35
CA ILE A 733 -0.10 -25.85 43.38
C ILE A 733 -0.54 -24.51 42.75
N ILE A 734 0.36 -23.85 42.01
CA ILE A 734 0.06 -22.59 41.34
C ILE A 734 -1.10 -22.78 40.36
N HIS A 735 -1.03 -23.81 39.50
CA HIS A 735 -2.07 -24.11 38.53
C HIS A 735 -3.43 -24.39 39.18
N THR A 736 -3.46 -25.10 40.31
CA THR A 736 -4.72 -25.39 41.04
C THR A 736 -5.32 -24.12 41.64
N ILE A 737 -4.51 -23.27 42.26
CA ILE A 737 -4.96 -21.99 42.85
C ILE A 737 -5.46 -21.05 41.75
N GLU A 738 -4.69 -20.91 40.67
CA GLU A 738 -5.04 -20.09 39.51
C GLU A 738 -6.33 -20.56 38.86
N PHE A 739 -6.50 -21.88 38.67
CA PHE A 739 -7.73 -22.42 38.08
C PHE A 739 -8.96 -22.13 38.97
N CYS A 740 -8.89 -22.40 40.28
CA CYS A 740 -10.01 -22.22 41.19
C CYS A 740 -10.42 -20.73 41.33
N LEU A 741 -9.46 -19.83 41.54
CA LEU A 741 -9.72 -18.39 41.59
C LEU A 741 -10.14 -17.84 40.22
N GLY A 742 -9.51 -18.33 39.16
CA GLY A 742 -9.82 -18.00 37.78
C GLY A 742 -11.25 -18.36 37.41
N CYS A 743 -11.79 -19.50 37.85
CA CYS A 743 -13.20 -19.85 37.58
C CYS A 743 -14.20 -18.80 38.11
N ILE A 744 -13.95 -18.25 39.31
CA ILE A 744 -14.82 -17.21 39.88
C ILE A 744 -14.63 -15.89 39.15
N SER A 745 -13.38 -15.47 38.97
CA SER A 745 -13.02 -14.22 38.30
C SER A 745 -13.50 -14.18 36.85
N ASN A 746 -13.27 -15.25 36.09
CA ASN A 746 -13.64 -15.35 34.67
C ASN A 746 -15.16 -15.36 34.50
N THR A 747 -15.91 -16.06 35.36
CA THR A 747 -17.38 -16.03 35.31
C THR A 747 -17.92 -14.61 35.56
N ALA A 748 -17.36 -13.90 36.53
CA ALA A 748 -17.74 -12.50 36.80
C ALA A 748 -17.35 -11.57 35.63
N SER A 749 -16.24 -11.84 34.97
CA SER A 749 -15.76 -11.07 33.81
C SER A 749 -16.75 -11.07 32.63
N TYR A 750 -17.52 -12.15 32.44
CA TYR A 750 -18.57 -12.20 31.42
C TYR A 750 -19.72 -11.21 31.64
N LEU A 751 -19.86 -10.60 32.83
CA LEU A 751 -20.82 -9.51 33.07
C LEU A 751 -20.55 -8.28 32.17
N ARG A 752 -19.37 -8.18 31.56
CA ARG A 752 -19.08 -7.18 30.51
C ARG A 752 -20.03 -7.27 29.33
N LEU A 753 -20.45 -8.48 28.95
CA LEU A 753 -21.43 -8.68 27.86
C LEU A 753 -22.70 -7.88 28.13
N TRP A 754 -23.21 -7.97 29.35
CA TRP A 754 -24.36 -7.20 29.81
C TRP A 754 -24.07 -5.71 29.91
N ALA A 755 -22.97 -5.32 30.55
CA ALA A 755 -22.65 -3.91 30.81
C ALA A 755 -22.53 -3.10 29.52
N LEU A 756 -21.80 -3.61 28.53
CA LEU A 756 -21.64 -2.94 27.24
C LEU A 756 -22.94 -2.96 26.42
N SER A 757 -23.67 -4.07 26.42
CA SER A 757 -24.97 -4.16 25.75
C SER A 757 -26.01 -3.20 26.33
N LEU A 758 -25.95 -2.92 27.63
CA LEU A 758 -26.80 -1.92 28.27
C LEU A 758 -26.36 -0.50 27.91
N ALA A 759 -25.05 -0.21 28.01
CA ALA A 759 -24.49 1.09 27.69
C ALA A 759 -24.77 1.48 26.23
N HIS A 760 -24.59 0.56 25.28
CA HIS A 760 -24.85 0.80 23.86
C HIS A 760 -26.33 1.17 23.60
N ALA A 761 -27.27 0.39 24.15
CA ALA A 761 -28.69 0.67 24.01
C ALA A 761 -29.10 2.02 24.63
N GLN A 762 -28.54 2.36 25.80
CA GLN A 762 -28.82 3.64 26.47
C GLN A 762 -28.22 4.83 25.72
N LEU A 763 -26.99 4.73 25.22
CA LEU A 763 -26.36 5.78 24.44
C LEU A 763 -27.12 6.02 23.11
N SER A 764 -27.58 4.96 22.44
CA SER A 764 -28.42 5.07 21.25
C SER A 764 -29.73 5.80 21.56
N GLN A 765 -30.40 5.44 22.67
CA GLN A 765 -31.65 6.09 23.10
C GLN A 765 -31.45 7.57 23.42
N VAL A 766 -30.41 7.92 24.17
CA VAL A 766 -30.09 9.32 24.50
C VAL A 766 -29.76 10.10 23.24
N LEU A 767 -29.01 9.52 22.30
CA LEU A 767 -28.68 10.16 21.04
C LEU A 767 -29.93 10.45 20.20
N TRP A 768 -30.85 9.49 20.10
CA TRP A 768 -32.14 9.67 19.41
C TRP A 768 -33.01 10.75 20.07
N ASP A 769 -33.16 10.70 21.39
CA ASP A 769 -33.98 11.64 22.16
C ASP A 769 -33.43 13.07 22.11
N MET A 770 -32.12 13.26 22.14
CA MET A 770 -31.50 14.59 22.10
C MET A 770 -31.46 15.22 20.71
N THR A 771 -31.40 14.43 19.64
CA THR A 771 -31.20 14.95 18.27
C THR A 771 -32.49 14.97 17.45
N ILE A 772 -32.96 13.80 17.00
CA ILE A 772 -34.06 13.67 16.04
C ILE A 772 -35.41 14.01 16.67
N LYS A 773 -35.65 13.52 17.90
CA LYS A 773 -36.96 13.67 18.56
C LYS A 773 -37.37 15.12 18.79
N ASN A 774 -36.41 16.01 19.08
CA ASN A 774 -36.67 17.44 19.31
C ASN A 774 -37.18 18.17 18.06
N VAL A 775 -36.88 17.66 16.86
CA VAL A 775 -37.18 18.35 15.60
C VAL A 775 -38.55 17.99 15.04
N PHE A 776 -39.12 16.84 15.43
CA PHE A 776 -40.43 16.37 14.97
C PHE A 776 -41.63 17.24 15.41
N GLY A 777 -41.43 18.18 16.34
CA GLY A 777 -42.47 19.13 16.76
C GLY A 777 -42.65 20.35 15.84
N LEU A 778 -41.73 20.60 14.90
CA LEU A 778 -41.73 21.81 14.06
C LEU A 778 -42.44 21.56 12.72
N THR A 779 -43.54 22.26 12.46
CA THR A 779 -44.28 22.17 11.18
C THR A 779 -43.77 23.21 10.16
N GLY A 780 -43.73 22.85 8.87
CA GLY A 780 -43.41 23.75 7.75
C GLY A 780 -42.07 23.47 7.03
N VAL A 781 -41.72 24.32 6.05
CA VAL A 781 -40.48 24.18 5.23
C VAL A 781 -39.22 24.32 6.10
N VAL A 782 -39.26 25.19 7.12
CA VAL A 782 -38.19 25.32 8.11
C VAL A 782 -38.01 24.03 8.91
N GLY A 783 -39.12 23.35 9.26
CA GLY A 783 -39.09 22.04 9.91
C GLY A 783 -38.47 20.95 9.03
N ALA A 784 -38.74 20.96 7.72
CA ALA A 784 -38.12 20.03 6.77
C ALA A 784 -36.60 20.23 6.69
N VAL A 785 -36.12 21.48 6.56
CA VAL A 785 -34.67 21.79 6.53
C VAL A 785 -34.01 21.43 7.86
N ALA A 786 -34.64 21.77 8.99
CA ALA A 786 -34.14 21.40 10.31
C ALA A 786 -34.05 19.87 10.49
N THR A 787 -35.01 19.11 9.95
CA THR A 787 -35.00 17.64 10.00
C THR A 787 -33.83 17.06 9.22
N VAL A 788 -33.52 17.59 8.02
CA VAL A 788 -32.36 17.13 7.24
C VAL A 788 -31.05 17.40 7.97
N LEU A 789 -30.88 18.59 8.56
CA LEU A 789 -29.66 18.92 9.32
C LEU A 789 -29.52 18.07 10.58
N ALA A 790 -30.60 17.89 11.34
CA ALA A 790 -30.60 17.07 12.54
C ALA A 790 -30.36 15.59 12.23
N PHE A 791 -30.92 15.07 11.13
CA PHE A 791 -30.63 13.72 10.66
C PHE A 791 -29.16 13.57 10.26
N GLY A 792 -28.59 14.54 9.53
CA GLY A 792 -27.18 14.56 9.17
C GLY A 792 -26.27 14.53 10.42
N MET A 793 -26.58 15.35 11.42
CA MET A 793 -25.86 15.36 12.70
C MET A 793 -26.00 14.04 13.45
N TRP A 794 -27.23 13.52 13.60
CA TRP A 794 -27.49 12.23 14.25
C TRP A 794 -26.74 11.10 13.57
N PHE A 795 -26.77 11.04 12.24
CA PHE A 795 -26.13 9.99 11.46
C PHE A 795 -24.61 10.01 11.60
N VAL A 796 -23.98 11.19 11.54
CA VAL A 796 -22.53 11.35 11.75
C VAL A 796 -22.13 10.93 13.16
N LEU A 797 -22.86 11.37 14.18
CA LEU A 797 -22.60 11.00 15.58
C LEU A 797 -22.80 9.49 15.81
N THR A 798 -23.82 8.91 15.18
CA THR A 798 -24.10 7.47 15.23
C THR A 798 -22.94 6.66 14.64
N ILE A 799 -22.40 7.07 13.48
CA ILE A 799 -21.25 6.38 12.89
C ILE A 799 -20.01 6.55 13.75
N ALA A 800 -19.67 7.78 14.14
CA ALA A 800 -18.40 8.06 14.84
C ALA A 800 -18.38 7.46 16.26
N ILE A 801 -19.44 7.68 17.04
CA ILE A 801 -19.49 7.27 18.45
C ILE A 801 -19.97 5.84 18.57
N LEU A 802 -21.15 5.53 18.03
CA LEU A 802 -21.78 4.24 18.26
C LEU A 802 -21.18 3.14 17.38
N CYS A 803 -20.90 3.39 16.10
CA CYS A 803 -20.38 2.32 15.24
C CYS A 803 -18.86 2.13 15.36
N VAL A 804 -18.07 3.21 15.38
CA VAL A 804 -16.60 3.11 15.40
C VAL A 804 -16.05 2.96 16.81
N MET A 805 -16.30 3.92 17.71
CA MET A 805 -15.69 3.89 19.06
C MET A 805 -16.25 2.76 19.93
N GLU A 806 -17.57 2.67 20.07
CA GLU A 806 -18.21 1.59 20.83
C GLU A 806 -18.03 0.22 20.16
N GLY A 807 -18.09 0.17 18.81
CA GLY A 807 -17.78 -1.05 18.06
C GLY A 807 -16.35 -1.57 18.31
N LEU A 808 -15.35 -0.68 18.34
CA LEU A 808 -13.97 -1.06 18.66
C LEU A 808 -13.82 -1.51 20.12
N SER A 809 -14.49 -0.83 21.05
CA SER A 809 -14.53 -1.23 22.47
C SER A 809 -15.10 -2.64 22.64
N ALA A 810 -16.28 -2.89 22.06
CA ALA A 810 -16.92 -4.21 22.10
C ALA A 810 -16.06 -5.30 21.42
N PHE A 811 -15.37 -4.96 20.32
CA PHE A 811 -14.42 -5.85 19.66
C PHE A 811 -13.28 -6.28 20.60
N LEU A 812 -12.62 -5.33 21.28
CA LEU A 812 -11.53 -5.63 22.21
C LEU A 812 -11.99 -6.40 23.44
N HIS A 813 -13.20 -6.13 23.94
CA HIS A 813 -13.77 -6.89 25.05
C HIS A 813 -14.13 -8.32 24.63
N ALA A 814 -14.67 -8.53 23.43
CA ALA A 814 -14.89 -9.87 22.90
C ALA A 814 -13.56 -10.62 22.71
N LEU A 815 -12.51 -9.93 22.26
CA LEU A 815 -11.18 -10.51 22.07
C LEU A 815 -10.58 -10.97 23.39
N ARG A 816 -10.68 -10.12 24.42
CA ARG A 816 -10.23 -10.44 25.77
C ARG A 816 -10.90 -11.71 26.31
N LEU A 817 -12.22 -11.84 26.14
CA LEU A 817 -12.99 -13.03 26.53
C LEU A 817 -12.49 -14.33 25.88
N HIS A 818 -11.87 -14.24 24.71
CA HIS A 818 -11.27 -15.40 24.02
C HIS A 818 -9.85 -15.67 24.53
N TRP A 819 -9.00 -14.65 24.64
CA TRP A 819 -7.61 -14.84 25.07
C TRP A 819 -7.48 -15.27 26.52
N VAL A 820 -8.15 -14.58 27.44
CA VAL A 820 -7.99 -14.80 28.88
C VAL A 820 -8.97 -15.85 29.37
N GLU A 821 -10.27 -15.68 29.14
CA GLU A 821 -11.28 -16.54 29.77
C GLU A 821 -11.42 -17.92 29.11
N ALA A 822 -11.30 -18.01 27.77
CA ALA A 822 -11.33 -19.30 27.05
C ALA A 822 -9.93 -19.88 26.81
N GLY A 823 -8.96 -19.07 26.38
CA GLY A 823 -7.60 -19.49 26.05
C GLY A 823 -6.86 -20.11 27.23
N SER A 824 -6.95 -19.50 28.42
CA SER A 824 -6.32 -20.04 29.63
C SER A 824 -6.75 -21.45 30.04
N LYS A 825 -7.84 -21.99 29.46
CA LYS A 825 -8.37 -23.30 29.84
C LYS A 825 -7.80 -24.44 29.01
N PHE A 826 -7.39 -24.21 27.77
CA PHE A 826 -6.91 -25.28 26.88
C PHE A 826 -5.70 -24.94 26.05
N TYR A 827 -5.34 -23.66 25.93
CA TYR A 827 -4.33 -23.17 25.01
C TYR A 827 -3.02 -22.87 25.76
N ALA A 828 -1.99 -23.67 25.52
CA ALA A 828 -0.71 -23.54 26.20
C ALA A 828 0.21 -22.44 25.63
N ALA A 829 -0.02 -22.01 24.38
CA ALA A 829 0.65 -20.88 23.72
C ALA A 829 2.21 -20.87 23.75
N SER A 830 2.85 -22.04 23.76
CA SER A 830 4.32 -22.19 23.89
C SER A 830 5.06 -22.55 22.60
N GLY A 831 4.35 -22.68 21.48
CA GLY A 831 5.00 -23.02 20.21
C GLY A 831 5.66 -21.84 19.52
N TYR A 832 6.35 -22.13 18.42
CA TYR A 832 6.84 -21.13 17.47
C TYR A 832 6.21 -21.35 16.09
N ALA A 833 6.05 -20.26 15.34
CA ALA A 833 5.44 -20.29 14.02
C ALA A 833 6.39 -20.84 12.96
N PHE A 834 5.84 -21.58 12.01
CA PHE A 834 6.55 -21.99 10.81
C PHE A 834 6.82 -20.78 9.91
N GLN A 835 8.09 -20.44 9.71
CA GLN A 835 8.53 -19.35 8.84
C GLN A 835 9.32 -19.92 7.66
N PRO A 836 8.63 -20.40 6.61
CA PRO A 836 9.33 -20.96 5.47
C PRO A 836 10.06 -19.87 4.70
N LEU A 837 11.20 -20.24 4.11
CA LEU A 837 11.90 -19.41 3.16
C LEU A 837 10.98 -19.15 1.96
N SER A 838 10.45 -17.94 1.81
CA SER A 838 9.64 -17.59 0.65
C SER A 838 9.87 -16.16 0.19
N PHE A 839 9.96 -15.98 -1.12
CA PHE A 839 9.93 -14.66 -1.75
C PHE A 839 8.58 -13.91 -1.58
N LYS A 840 7.59 -14.50 -0.91
CA LYS A 840 6.23 -13.96 -0.74
C LYS A 840 6.03 -13.12 0.53
N GLN A 841 6.90 -13.26 1.55
CA GLN A 841 6.69 -12.67 2.88
C GLN A 841 6.83 -11.14 2.90
N ASP A 842 7.39 -10.52 1.85
CA ASP A 842 7.44 -9.07 1.72
C ASP A 842 6.14 -8.51 1.11
N ALA A 843 5.39 -7.77 1.94
CA ALA A 843 4.06 -7.22 1.66
C ALA A 843 3.93 -6.31 0.41
N SER A 844 5.01 -6.05 -0.33
CA SER A 844 5.01 -5.33 -1.61
C SER A 844 4.70 -6.22 -2.83
N LEU A 845 4.68 -7.55 -2.68
CA LEU A 845 4.68 -8.51 -3.80
C LEU A 845 3.38 -9.30 -4.01
N TRP A 846 2.41 -9.20 -3.11
CA TRP A 846 1.17 -9.99 -3.15
C TRP A 846 0.33 -9.84 -4.45
N PRO A 847 0.23 -8.66 -5.10
CA PRO A 847 -0.55 -8.51 -6.34
C PRO A 847 0.07 -9.23 -7.55
N ALA A 848 1.41 -9.26 -7.63
CA ALA A 848 2.16 -9.76 -8.79
C ALA A 848 2.22 -11.29 -8.84
N ILE A 849 2.41 -11.94 -7.69
CA ILE A 849 2.58 -13.40 -7.61
C ILE A 849 1.25 -14.15 -7.80
N HIS A 850 0.11 -13.56 -7.42
CA HIS A 850 -1.20 -14.14 -7.68
C HIS A 850 -1.54 -14.18 -9.19
N MET A 851 -1.01 -13.26 -10.01
CA MET A 851 -1.15 -13.33 -11.47
C MET A 851 -0.27 -14.43 -12.09
N LEU A 852 0.95 -14.63 -11.57
CA LEU A 852 1.82 -15.73 -12.01
C LEU A 852 1.25 -17.10 -11.64
N ARG A 853 0.57 -17.25 -10.49
CA ARG A 853 -0.16 -18.48 -10.12
C ARG A 853 -1.35 -18.74 -11.05
N CYS A 854 -2.15 -17.73 -11.40
CA CYS A 854 -3.27 -17.89 -12.35
C CYS A 854 -2.81 -18.17 -13.80
N ALA A 855 -1.62 -17.70 -14.19
CA ALA A 855 -1.02 -18.03 -15.48
C ALA A 855 -0.41 -19.45 -15.50
N ARG A 856 0.23 -19.90 -14.40
CA ARG A 856 0.86 -21.22 -14.29
C ARG A 856 -0.15 -22.38 -14.15
N THR A 857 -1.24 -22.24 -13.37
CA THR A 857 -2.25 -23.33 -13.26
C THR A 857 -3.07 -23.52 -14.54
N ASN A 858 -3.29 -22.47 -15.33
CA ASN A 858 -3.94 -22.60 -16.65
C ASN A 858 -3.08 -23.29 -17.70
N ARG A 859 -1.74 -23.25 -17.59
CA ARG A 859 -0.83 -23.89 -18.57
C ARG A 859 -0.73 -25.42 -18.38
N ALA A 860 -0.85 -25.90 -17.13
CA ALA A 860 -0.87 -27.34 -16.82
C ALA A 860 -2.23 -28.00 -17.15
N LEU A 861 -3.34 -27.29 -16.91
CA LEU A 861 -4.69 -27.75 -17.27
C LEU A 861 -4.95 -27.74 -18.79
N PHE A 862 -4.29 -26.86 -19.55
CA PHE A 862 -4.39 -26.86 -21.02
C PHE A 862 -3.62 -28.00 -21.71
N ARG A 863 -2.52 -28.50 -21.09
CA ARG A 863 -1.76 -29.63 -21.63
C ARG A 863 -2.46 -30.98 -21.46
N ALA A 864 -3.26 -31.16 -20.40
CA ALA A 864 -3.97 -32.41 -20.15
C ALA A 864 -5.28 -32.57 -20.95
N ARG A 865 -5.74 -31.53 -21.67
CA ARG A 865 -7.04 -31.53 -22.38
C ARG A 865 -6.93 -31.48 -23.91
N THR A 866 -5.72 -31.62 -24.46
CA THR A 866 -5.47 -31.51 -25.91
C THR A 866 -4.79 -32.75 -26.50
N ASP A 867 -5.19 -33.95 -26.06
CA ASP A 867 -5.04 -35.17 -26.85
C ASP A 867 -6.26 -35.34 -27.78
N VAL A 868 -6.42 -34.42 -28.73
CA VAL A 868 -7.11 -34.70 -30.00
C VAL A 868 -6.33 -33.98 -31.09
N THR A 869 -5.67 -34.79 -31.89
CA THR A 869 -4.85 -34.46 -33.04
C THR A 869 -5.57 -33.53 -34.03
N THR A 870 -5.05 -32.32 -34.23
CA THR A 870 -4.90 -31.72 -35.56
C THR A 870 -3.48 -31.16 -35.68
N PRO A 871 -2.75 -31.46 -36.77
CA PRO A 871 -1.37 -31.03 -36.90
C PRO A 871 -1.38 -29.55 -37.28
N VAL A 872 -1.05 -28.68 -36.33
CA VAL A 872 -0.57 -27.34 -36.69
C VAL A 872 0.87 -27.52 -37.14
N VAL A 873 1.04 -27.57 -38.45
CA VAL A 873 2.33 -27.49 -39.13
C VAL A 873 3.07 -26.27 -38.59
N ALA A 874 4.25 -26.50 -38.03
CA ALA A 874 5.22 -25.46 -37.76
C ALA A 874 5.62 -24.80 -39.08
N THR A 875 5.01 -23.66 -39.41
CA THR A 875 5.41 -22.83 -40.54
C THR A 875 6.23 -21.65 -40.04
N GLY A 876 7.53 -21.68 -40.37
CA GLY A 876 8.44 -20.56 -40.63
C GLY A 876 8.34 -19.28 -39.82
N THR A 877 9.47 -18.87 -39.24
CA THR A 877 9.81 -17.47 -38.90
C THR A 877 9.27 -16.49 -39.96
N ARG A 878 8.15 -15.82 -39.67
CA ARG A 878 7.65 -14.71 -40.49
C ARG A 878 8.54 -13.51 -40.24
N VAL A 879 9.19 -13.03 -41.29
CA VAL A 879 9.85 -11.73 -41.34
C VAL A 879 8.84 -10.66 -40.88
N GLN A 880 9.20 -9.87 -39.88
CA GLN A 880 8.32 -8.79 -39.39
C GLN A 880 8.28 -7.69 -40.44
N HIS A 881 7.10 -7.38 -40.99
CA HIS A 881 6.93 -6.34 -42.00
C HIS A 881 6.39 -5.05 -41.34
N PRO A 882 7.04 -3.89 -41.55
CA PRO A 882 6.58 -2.61 -41.02
C PRO A 882 5.25 -2.15 -41.67
N LEU A 883 4.46 -1.39 -40.91
CA LEU A 883 3.21 -0.79 -41.34
C LEU A 883 3.49 0.48 -42.17
N ARG A 884 3.24 0.39 -43.48
CA ARG A 884 3.35 1.49 -44.44
C ARG A 884 1.99 1.66 -45.10
N MET A 885 1.22 2.58 -44.55
CA MET A 885 -0.21 2.69 -44.82
C MET A 885 -0.55 3.96 -45.61
N VAL A 886 -1.45 3.87 -46.58
CA VAL A 886 -2.05 5.02 -47.26
C VAL A 886 -3.53 5.12 -46.88
N MET A 887 -3.99 6.32 -46.49
CA MET A 887 -5.39 6.58 -46.19
C MET A 887 -6.05 7.41 -47.30
N VAL A 888 -7.05 6.83 -47.96
CA VAL A 888 -7.82 7.43 -49.05
C VAL A 888 -9.26 7.68 -48.59
N GLY A 889 -9.83 8.83 -48.96
CA GLY A 889 -11.23 9.13 -48.67
C GLY A 889 -11.64 10.53 -49.11
N CYS A 890 -12.95 10.72 -49.33
CA CYS A 890 -13.52 12.01 -49.72
C CYS A 890 -13.15 13.12 -48.71
N PRO A 891 -13.03 14.40 -49.13
CA PRO A 891 -12.92 15.53 -48.21
C PRO A 891 -14.10 15.51 -47.22
N GLY A 892 -13.82 15.51 -45.91
CA GLY A 892 -14.84 15.44 -44.85
C GLY A 892 -15.19 14.03 -44.34
N SER A 893 -14.60 12.96 -44.90
CA SER A 893 -14.77 11.56 -44.45
C SER A 893 -14.21 11.24 -43.05
N GLY A 894 -13.44 12.16 -42.44
CA GLY A 894 -12.83 11.95 -41.12
C GLY A 894 -11.46 11.28 -41.12
N LYS A 895 -10.77 11.21 -42.28
CA LYS A 895 -9.41 10.65 -42.41
C LYS A 895 -8.40 11.18 -41.38
N GLY A 896 -8.25 12.50 -41.25
CA GLY A 896 -7.30 13.09 -40.31
C GLY A 896 -7.60 12.78 -38.85
N THR A 897 -8.88 12.59 -38.49
CA THR A 897 -9.28 12.16 -37.14
C THR A 897 -8.88 10.70 -36.88
N LEU A 898 -9.04 9.81 -37.87
CA LEU A 898 -8.63 8.42 -37.76
C LEU A 898 -7.10 8.26 -37.77
N SER A 899 -6.39 9.01 -38.61
CA SER A 899 -4.92 9.05 -38.64
C SER A 899 -4.37 9.50 -37.28
N ALA A 900 -4.86 10.63 -36.73
CA ALA A 900 -4.45 11.12 -35.41
C ALA A 900 -4.74 10.12 -34.29
N ARG A 901 -5.86 9.37 -34.40
CA ARG A 901 -6.19 8.31 -33.43
C ARG A 901 -5.23 7.12 -33.56
N LEU A 902 -4.80 6.75 -34.77
CA LEU A 902 -3.78 5.72 -35.00
C LEU A 902 -2.41 6.15 -34.43
N GLU A 903 -2.00 7.40 -34.62
CA GLU A 903 -0.77 7.95 -34.03
C GLU A 903 -0.83 7.92 -32.49
N HIS A 904 -1.96 8.28 -31.91
CA HIS A 904 -2.11 8.27 -30.45
C HIS A 904 -2.14 6.86 -29.86
N VAL A 905 -2.82 5.90 -30.51
CA VAL A 905 -3.02 4.53 -29.99
C VAL A 905 -1.79 3.65 -30.23
N PHE A 906 -1.21 3.71 -31.43
CA PHE A 906 -0.13 2.82 -31.86
C PHE A 906 1.23 3.51 -31.96
N GLY A 907 1.31 4.84 -31.79
CA GLY A 907 2.58 5.57 -31.89
C GLY A 907 3.13 5.71 -33.31
N ILE A 908 2.29 5.56 -34.34
CA ILE A 908 2.70 5.61 -35.75
C ILE A 908 2.85 7.06 -36.23
N HIS A 909 3.89 7.35 -37.01
CA HIS A 909 4.10 8.68 -37.56
C HIS A 909 3.20 8.98 -38.76
N ILE A 910 2.52 10.13 -38.74
CA ILE A 910 1.68 10.58 -39.85
C ILE A 910 2.45 11.56 -40.73
N ILE A 911 2.43 11.33 -42.03
CA ILE A 911 2.97 12.24 -43.04
C ILE A 911 1.79 12.84 -43.82
N THR A 912 1.47 14.08 -43.49
CA THR A 912 0.44 14.85 -44.19
C THR A 912 1.08 15.78 -45.23
N ALA A 913 0.95 15.47 -46.52
CA ALA A 913 1.54 16.29 -47.59
C ALA A 913 1.06 17.75 -47.58
N GLY A 914 -0.15 18.00 -47.07
CA GLY A 914 -0.69 19.35 -46.89
C GLY A 914 -0.03 20.16 -45.76
N ASP A 915 0.42 19.51 -44.69
CA ASP A 915 1.13 20.19 -43.60
C ASP A 915 2.58 20.48 -43.98
N LEU A 916 3.23 19.58 -44.72
CA LEU A 916 4.54 19.80 -45.33
C LEU A 916 4.51 21.05 -46.23
N LEU A 917 3.53 21.17 -47.13
CA LEU A 917 3.37 22.36 -47.97
C LEU A 917 3.12 23.63 -47.15
N ARG A 918 2.24 23.58 -46.14
CA ARG A 918 1.96 24.74 -45.27
C ARG A 918 3.19 25.17 -44.47
N TRP A 919 3.99 24.22 -44.00
CA TRP A 919 5.26 24.49 -43.34
C TRP A 919 6.22 25.21 -44.29
N HIS A 920 6.39 24.72 -45.53
CA HIS A 920 7.22 25.38 -46.55
C HIS A 920 6.76 26.79 -46.93
N ILE A 921 5.44 27.04 -46.92
CA ILE A 921 4.86 28.38 -47.14
C ILE A 921 5.15 29.30 -45.96
N LYS A 922 5.01 28.81 -44.73
CA LYS A 922 5.29 29.57 -43.49
C LYS A 922 6.77 29.95 -43.39
N GLU A 923 7.66 29.05 -43.77
CA GLU A 923 9.12 29.26 -43.80
C GLU A 923 9.60 30.01 -45.05
N GLU A 924 8.69 30.49 -45.92
CA GLU A 924 8.97 31.26 -47.15
C GLU A 924 10.02 30.64 -48.09
N THR A 925 10.13 29.31 -48.10
CA THR A 925 11.05 28.59 -48.98
C THR A 925 10.69 28.79 -50.46
N GLU A 926 11.63 28.60 -51.39
CA GLU A 926 11.37 28.79 -52.83
C GLU A 926 10.22 27.88 -53.35
N LEU A 927 10.14 26.65 -52.84
CA LEU A 927 9.01 25.74 -53.09
C LEU A 927 7.71 26.26 -52.43
N GLY A 928 7.79 26.88 -51.26
CA GLY A 928 6.67 27.53 -50.57
C GLY A 928 6.09 28.71 -51.33
N LYS A 929 6.92 29.57 -51.93
CA LYS A 929 6.47 30.72 -52.74
C LYS A 929 5.77 30.28 -54.04
N GLU A 930 6.25 29.21 -54.66
CA GLU A 930 5.60 28.60 -55.82
C GLU A 930 4.27 27.94 -55.42
N ALA A 931 4.26 27.20 -54.31
CA ALA A 931 3.07 26.58 -53.77
C ALA A 931 1.99 27.62 -53.38
N ASP A 932 2.35 28.73 -52.74
CA ASP A 932 1.43 29.81 -52.38
C ASP A 932 0.76 30.43 -53.62
N ARG A 933 1.53 30.64 -54.70
CA ARG A 933 0.99 31.12 -56.00
C ARG A 933 -0.01 30.13 -56.61
N VAL A 934 0.34 28.84 -56.65
CA VAL A 934 -0.50 27.79 -57.25
C VAL A 934 -1.77 27.52 -56.43
N ILE A 935 -1.68 27.56 -55.10
CA ILE A 935 -2.80 27.35 -54.17
C ILE A 935 -3.78 28.52 -54.22
N LYS A 936 -3.30 29.77 -54.25
CA LYS A 936 -4.16 30.97 -54.43
C LYS A 936 -4.89 30.96 -55.78
N ALA A 937 -4.29 30.38 -56.81
CA ALA A 937 -4.91 30.16 -58.12
C ALA A 937 -5.89 28.95 -58.16
N GLY A 938 -6.08 28.23 -57.04
CA GLY A 938 -6.99 27.09 -56.93
C GLY A 938 -6.55 25.84 -57.70
N SER A 939 -5.29 25.78 -58.16
CA SER A 939 -4.73 24.66 -58.91
C SER A 939 -3.95 23.70 -58.00
N LEU A 940 -3.78 22.45 -58.43
CA LEU A 940 -2.96 21.46 -57.70
C LEU A 940 -1.49 21.62 -58.11
N MET A 941 -0.58 21.44 -57.16
CA MET A 941 0.85 21.36 -57.43
C MET A 941 1.16 20.23 -58.43
N PRO A 942 2.16 20.40 -59.32
CA PRO A 942 2.60 19.34 -60.21
C PRO A 942 2.98 18.05 -59.46
N ASP A 943 2.63 16.90 -60.03
CA ASP A 943 2.79 15.57 -59.40
C ASP A 943 4.26 15.25 -59.08
N THR A 944 5.20 15.70 -59.92
CA THR A 944 6.65 15.50 -59.74
C THR A 944 7.22 16.29 -58.55
N THR A 945 6.77 17.53 -58.36
CA THR A 945 7.18 18.39 -57.24
C THR A 945 6.63 17.85 -55.92
N MET A 946 5.39 17.37 -55.91
CA MET A 946 4.80 16.74 -54.73
C MET A 946 5.50 15.42 -54.34
N MET A 947 5.87 14.62 -55.34
CA MET A 947 6.63 13.39 -55.09
C MET A 947 8.00 13.69 -54.48
N ALA A 948 8.73 14.68 -55.00
CA ALA A 948 10.04 15.07 -54.46
C ALA A 948 9.97 15.49 -52.98
N LEU A 949 8.93 16.24 -52.61
CA LEU A 949 8.67 16.66 -51.23
C LEU A 949 8.42 15.46 -50.29
N VAL A 950 7.54 14.54 -50.71
CA VAL A 950 7.19 13.36 -49.91
C VAL A 950 8.37 12.39 -49.83
N GLN A 951 9.13 12.23 -50.92
CA GLN A 951 10.30 11.37 -50.98
C GLN A 951 11.37 11.79 -49.98
N GLN A 952 11.71 13.08 -49.91
CA GLN A 952 12.67 13.59 -48.94
C GLN A 952 12.26 13.25 -47.49
N LYS A 953 10.95 13.29 -47.19
CA LYS A 953 10.44 12.95 -45.87
C LYS A 953 10.46 11.43 -45.61
N LEU A 954 10.15 10.61 -46.62
CA LEU A 954 10.22 9.14 -46.53
C LEU A 954 11.67 8.65 -46.29
N GLU A 955 12.66 9.30 -46.88
CA GLU A 955 14.08 8.97 -46.68
C GLU A 955 14.53 9.24 -45.22
N GLN A 956 14.05 10.32 -44.59
CA GLN A 956 14.35 10.63 -43.18
C GLN A 956 13.80 9.60 -42.18
N MET A 957 12.69 8.93 -42.51
CA MET A 957 11.98 8.03 -41.60
C MET A 957 12.58 6.61 -41.53
N GLY A 958 13.43 6.23 -42.50
CA GLY A 958 14.10 4.93 -42.48
C GLY A 958 13.13 3.75 -42.56
N GLU A 959 13.20 2.84 -41.57
CA GLU A 959 12.36 1.63 -41.47
C GLU A 959 11.13 1.78 -40.56
N GLN A 960 10.85 2.99 -40.07
CA GLN A 960 9.73 3.23 -39.15
C GLN A 960 8.36 3.06 -39.82
N ASP A 961 7.35 2.77 -39.00
CA ASP A 961 5.95 2.71 -39.41
C ASP A 961 5.42 4.12 -39.74
N PHE A 962 4.73 4.26 -40.87
CA PHE A 962 4.17 5.54 -41.29
C PHE A 962 2.80 5.42 -41.95
N ILE A 963 2.03 6.50 -41.83
CA ILE A 963 0.76 6.69 -42.53
C ILE A 963 0.86 7.91 -43.45
N LEU A 964 0.55 7.73 -44.73
CA LEU A 964 0.38 8.81 -45.69
C LEU A 964 -1.08 9.27 -45.69
N ASP A 965 -1.33 10.49 -45.20
CA ASP A 965 -2.65 11.13 -45.21
C ASP A 965 -2.70 12.23 -46.28
N GLY A 966 -3.59 12.05 -47.27
CA GLY A 966 -3.87 13.05 -48.28
C GLY A 966 -2.89 13.10 -49.46
N PHE A 967 -2.04 12.08 -49.61
CA PHE A 967 -1.20 11.77 -50.77
C PHE A 967 -1.15 10.25 -50.95
N PRO A 968 -1.23 9.68 -52.17
CA PRO A 968 -1.46 10.31 -53.47
C PRO A 968 -2.92 10.75 -53.70
N ARG A 969 -3.14 11.69 -54.63
CA ARG A 969 -4.48 12.19 -55.05
C ARG A 969 -4.81 11.95 -56.52
N THR A 970 -3.81 11.66 -57.34
CA THR A 970 -3.94 11.36 -58.76
C THR A 970 -3.33 9.99 -59.06
N ASP A 971 -3.78 9.35 -60.14
CA ASP A 971 -3.19 8.10 -60.63
C ASP A 971 -1.69 8.24 -60.94
N GLY A 972 -1.27 9.40 -61.48
CA GLY A 972 0.14 9.71 -61.73
C GLY A 972 1.00 9.70 -60.45
N GLN A 973 0.51 10.30 -59.36
CA GLN A 973 1.18 10.28 -58.06
C GLN A 973 1.25 8.87 -57.47
N ALA A 974 0.20 8.05 -57.64
CA ALA A 974 0.18 6.69 -57.12
C ALA A 974 1.19 5.77 -57.84
N LYS A 975 1.32 5.92 -59.16
CA LYS A 975 2.36 5.22 -59.94
C LYS A 975 3.76 5.63 -59.50
N LEU A 976 4.02 6.94 -59.44
CA LEU A 976 5.32 7.47 -59.00
C LEU A 976 5.68 7.02 -57.58
N LEU A 977 4.71 7.00 -56.66
CA LEU A 977 4.93 6.53 -55.29
C LEU A 977 5.24 5.03 -55.26
N THR A 978 4.49 4.23 -56.02
CA THR A 978 4.68 2.77 -56.07
C THR A 978 6.03 2.43 -56.70
N ASP A 979 6.41 3.11 -57.78
CA ASP A 979 7.69 2.92 -58.46
C ASP A 979 8.87 3.35 -57.57
N ALA A 980 8.78 4.51 -56.90
CA ALA A 980 9.81 4.99 -55.99
C ALA A 980 10.01 4.05 -54.78
N LEU A 981 8.92 3.54 -54.22
CA LEU A 981 8.96 2.59 -53.11
C LEU A 981 9.45 1.20 -53.55
N ALA A 982 9.16 0.79 -54.79
CA ALA A 982 9.69 -0.45 -55.36
C ALA A 982 11.21 -0.37 -55.60
N ILE A 983 11.72 0.77 -56.08
CA ILE A 983 13.17 1.00 -56.25
C ILE A 983 13.90 0.98 -54.91
N ALA A 984 13.27 1.49 -53.84
CA ALA A 984 13.83 1.52 -52.50
C ALA A 984 13.69 0.18 -51.73
N ASP A 985 13.17 -0.88 -52.35
CA ASP A 985 12.80 -2.17 -51.71
C ASP A 985 11.89 -2.01 -50.49
N ARG A 986 10.98 -1.02 -50.54
CA ARG A 986 10.10 -0.62 -49.44
C ARG A 986 8.64 -0.53 -49.86
N PRO A 987 8.00 -1.61 -50.30
CA PRO A 987 6.67 -1.52 -50.87
C PRO A 987 5.59 -1.24 -49.79
N LEU A 988 4.44 -0.72 -50.23
CA LEU A 988 3.29 -0.42 -49.37
C LEU A 988 2.67 -1.70 -48.80
N SER A 989 2.25 -1.65 -47.53
CA SER A 989 1.70 -2.83 -46.85
C SER A 989 0.17 -2.79 -46.67
N LEU A 990 -0.44 -1.59 -46.67
CA LEU A 990 -1.88 -1.45 -46.53
C LEU A 990 -2.40 -0.13 -47.17
N VAL A 991 -3.49 -0.20 -47.92
CA VAL A 991 -4.22 0.97 -48.40
C VAL A 991 -5.66 0.89 -47.88
N VAL A 992 -6.11 1.91 -47.17
CA VAL A 992 -7.48 1.97 -46.63
C VAL A 992 -8.26 3.03 -47.36
N ASN A 993 -9.40 2.64 -47.92
CA ASN A 993 -10.34 3.56 -48.55
C ASN A 993 -11.60 3.73 -47.69
N LEU A 994 -11.87 4.97 -47.27
CA LEU A 994 -13.00 5.32 -46.42
C LEU A 994 -14.24 5.63 -47.26
N GLN A 995 -15.27 4.80 -47.12
CA GLN A 995 -16.57 4.95 -47.79
C GLN A 995 -17.59 5.53 -46.80
N VAL A 996 -17.83 6.83 -46.89
CA VAL A 996 -18.81 7.55 -46.05
C VAL A 996 -19.90 8.12 -46.97
N PRO A 997 -21.20 7.98 -46.63
CA PRO A 997 -22.29 8.54 -47.43
C PRO A 997 -22.17 10.06 -47.62
N GLU A 998 -22.50 10.56 -48.81
CA GLU A 998 -22.34 11.98 -49.17
C GLU A 998 -23.14 12.92 -48.25
N ASP A 999 -24.33 12.50 -47.81
CA ASP A 999 -25.21 13.27 -46.91
C ASP A 999 -24.54 13.52 -45.55
N ALA A 1000 -23.91 12.48 -44.98
CA ALA A 1000 -23.20 12.59 -43.70
C ALA A 1000 -21.94 13.48 -43.82
N ILE A 1001 -21.27 13.47 -44.99
CA ILE A 1001 -20.12 14.35 -45.24
C ILE A 1001 -20.57 15.81 -45.35
N LEU A 1002 -21.71 16.07 -46.02
CA LEU A 1002 -22.26 17.41 -46.18
C LEU A 1002 -22.60 18.04 -44.81
N GLU A 1003 -23.31 17.30 -43.95
CA GLU A 1003 -23.61 17.74 -42.58
C GLU A 1003 -22.33 18.03 -41.79
N ARG A 1004 -21.32 17.16 -41.89
CA ARG A 1004 -20.05 17.34 -41.20
C ARG A 1004 -19.29 18.59 -41.62
N ILE A 1005 -19.39 18.99 -42.89
CA ILE A 1005 -18.72 20.17 -43.43
C ILE A 1005 -19.47 21.45 -43.10
N LEU A 1006 -20.81 21.42 -43.11
CA LEU A 1006 -21.63 22.58 -42.75
C LEU A 1006 -21.45 22.97 -41.27
N ASP A 1007 -21.29 21.97 -40.40
CA ASP A 1007 -21.09 22.17 -38.96
C ASP A 1007 -19.61 22.26 -38.54
N ARG A 1008 -18.68 22.38 -39.51
CA ARG A 1008 -17.24 22.39 -39.24
C ARG A 1008 -16.74 23.74 -38.74
N TRP A 1009 -16.05 23.72 -37.60
CA TRP A 1009 -15.32 24.85 -37.04
C TRP A 1009 -13.85 24.50 -36.90
N THR A 1010 -12.96 25.44 -37.19
CA THR A 1010 -11.52 25.20 -37.13
C THR A 1010 -10.80 26.27 -36.34
N HIS A 1011 -9.83 25.85 -35.53
CA HIS A 1011 -8.90 26.74 -34.86
C HIS A 1011 -7.74 27.06 -35.81
N SER A 1012 -7.59 28.32 -36.23
CA SER A 1012 -6.63 28.72 -37.28
C SER A 1012 -5.15 28.43 -36.92
N PRO A 1013 -4.69 28.70 -35.69
CA PRO A 1013 -3.30 28.42 -35.28
C PRO A 1013 -2.94 26.94 -35.11
N SER A 1014 -3.87 26.12 -34.57
CA SER A 1014 -3.58 24.72 -34.22
C SER A 1014 -4.08 23.70 -35.25
N GLY A 1015 -4.96 24.13 -36.16
CA GLY A 1015 -5.61 23.24 -37.14
C GLY A 1015 -6.66 22.29 -36.55
N ARG A 1016 -6.95 22.35 -35.24
CA ARG A 1016 -7.98 21.51 -34.59
C ARG A 1016 -9.36 21.78 -35.19
N VAL A 1017 -10.15 20.72 -35.34
CA VAL A 1017 -11.46 20.75 -35.98
C VAL A 1017 -12.54 20.31 -35.01
N TYR A 1018 -13.54 21.16 -34.83
CA TYR A 1018 -14.73 20.92 -34.01
C TYR A 1018 -15.96 20.78 -34.90
N ASN A 1019 -16.96 20.05 -34.40
CA ASN A 1019 -18.25 19.93 -35.05
C ASN A 1019 -19.34 19.91 -33.98
N PHE A 1020 -20.30 20.83 -34.04
CA PHE A 1020 -21.31 20.96 -32.97
C PHE A 1020 -22.19 19.72 -32.78
N SER A 1021 -22.31 18.86 -33.79
CA SER A 1021 -23.12 17.64 -33.74
C SER A 1021 -22.35 16.44 -33.17
N PHE A 1022 -21.07 16.29 -33.51
CA PHE A 1022 -20.29 15.07 -33.20
C PHE A 1022 -19.06 15.26 -32.31
N ASN A 1023 -18.51 16.48 -32.25
CA ASN A 1023 -17.35 16.83 -31.42
C ASN A 1023 -17.47 18.32 -30.99
N PRO A 1024 -18.46 18.65 -30.15
CA PRO A 1024 -18.71 20.04 -29.75
C PRO A 1024 -17.57 20.52 -28.83
N PRO A 1025 -17.11 21.77 -28.97
CA PRO A 1025 -16.17 22.35 -28.01
C PRO A 1025 -16.85 22.48 -26.64
N LEU A 1026 -16.06 22.37 -25.57
CA LEU A 1026 -16.50 22.56 -24.17
C LEU A 1026 -17.22 23.90 -23.98
N ARG A 1027 -16.75 24.94 -24.68
CA ARG A 1027 -17.41 26.26 -24.74
C ARG A 1027 -17.70 26.63 -26.19
N LYS A 1028 -18.97 26.85 -26.51
CA LYS A 1028 -19.41 27.19 -27.88
C LYS A 1028 -18.60 28.35 -28.46
N GLY A 1029 -17.92 28.10 -29.58
CA GLY A 1029 -17.16 29.10 -30.33
C GLY A 1029 -15.71 29.31 -29.90
N PHE A 1030 -15.21 28.55 -28.91
CA PHE A 1030 -13.83 28.64 -28.40
C PHE A 1030 -13.13 27.29 -28.48
N ASP A 1031 -11.81 27.30 -28.64
CA ASP A 1031 -10.97 26.11 -28.61
C ASP A 1031 -10.76 25.59 -27.18
N ASP A 1032 -10.80 24.27 -27.00
CA ASP A 1032 -10.75 23.62 -25.68
C ASP A 1032 -9.38 23.70 -24.99
N VAL A 1033 -8.31 23.97 -25.74
CA VAL A 1033 -6.93 23.97 -25.24
C VAL A 1033 -6.36 25.38 -25.16
N THR A 1034 -6.57 26.21 -26.19
CA THR A 1034 -6.02 27.58 -26.26
C THR A 1034 -7.01 28.63 -25.77
N GLY A 1035 -8.31 28.34 -25.71
CA GLY A 1035 -9.35 29.31 -25.33
C GLY A 1035 -9.59 30.41 -26.37
N GLU A 1036 -8.99 30.32 -27.55
CA GLU A 1036 -9.10 31.26 -28.66
C GLU A 1036 -10.37 30.99 -29.51
N PRO A 1037 -10.91 32.00 -30.24
CA PRO A 1037 -12.13 31.82 -31.01
C PRO A 1037 -11.96 30.89 -32.21
N LEU A 1038 -12.97 30.07 -32.48
CA LEU A 1038 -13.02 29.18 -33.65
C LEU A 1038 -13.55 29.92 -34.88
N GLU A 1039 -13.01 29.59 -36.06
CA GLU A 1039 -13.40 30.19 -37.33
C GLU A 1039 -14.01 29.15 -38.29
N ARG A 1040 -15.01 29.57 -39.06
CA ARG A 1040 -15.57 28.79 -40.17
C ARG A 1040 -14.85 29.17 -41.46
N ARG A 1041 -14.49 28.18 -42.28
CA ARG A 1041 -13.80 28.44 -43.55
C ARG A 1041 -14.76 29.05 -44.56
N ALA A 1042 -14.29 30.04 -45.32
CA ALA A 1042 -15.06 30.70 -46.39
C ALA A 1042 -15.50 29.74 -47.52
N ASP A 1043 -14.86 28.57 -47.62
CA ASP A 1043 -15.09 27.57 -48.66
C ASP A 1043 -16.22 26.57 -48.34
N ASP A 1044 -16.73 26.54 -47.11
CA ASP A 1044 -17.66 25.52 -46.62
C ASP A 1044 -19.12 25.84 -47.01
N ASN A 1045 -19.34 25.91 -48.34
CA ASN A 1045 -20.63 26.10 -49.00
C ASN A 1045 -21.07 24.82 -49.76
N PRO A 1046 -22.39 24.50 -49.81
CA PRO A 1046 -22.90 23.31 -50.51
C PRO A 1046 -22.48 23.20 -51.99
N GLU A 1047 -22.40 24.33 -52.70
CA GLU A 1047 -22.04 24.37 -54.12
C GLU A 1047 -20.56 24.06 -54.37
N THR A 1048 -19.68 24.65 -53.56
CA THR A 1048 -18.22 24.38 -53.60
C THR A 1048 -17.94 22.93 -53.21
N PHE A 1049 -18.70 22.39 -52.27
CA PHE A 1049 -18.61 21.00 -51.85
C PHE A 1049 -18.96 20.00 -52.95
N ARG A 1050 -20.09 20.18 -53.67
CA ARG A 1050 -20.46 19.32 -54.80
C ARG A 1050 -19.38 19.31 -55.89
N LYS A 1051 -18.77 20.46 -56.19
CA LYS A 1051 -17.64 20.55 -57.12
C LYS A 1051 -16.40 19.78 -56.64
N ARG A 1052 -16.12 19.80 -55.32
CA ARG A 1052 -15.01 19.05 -54.70
C ARG A 1052 -15.23 17.54 -54.74
N ILE A 1053 -16.45 17.06 -54.49
CA ILE A 1053 -16.79 15.64 -54.60
C ILE A 1053 -16.68 15.15 -56.05
N ALA A 1054 -17.28 15.88 -57.00
CA ALA A 1054 -17.19 15.52 -58.42
C ALA A 1054 -15.73 15.46 -58.90
N GLY A 1055 -14.90 16.44 -58.50
CA GLY A 1055 -13.48 16.45 -58.79
C GLY A 1055 -12.68 15.33 -58.11
N PHE A 1056 -13.09 14.91 -56.90
CA PHE A 1056 -12.51 13.76 -56.21
C PHE A 1056 -12.83 12.46 -56.96
N HIS A 1057 -14.08 12.20 -57.33
CA HIS A 1057 -14.43 10.99 -58.08
C HIS A 1057 -13.72 10.92 -59.44
N GLN A 1058 -13.62 12.04 -60.16
CA GLN A 1058 -12.95 12.08 -61.46
C GLN A 1058 -11.45 11.75 -61.38
N LYS A 1059 -10.76 12.16 -60.30
CA LYS A 1059 -9.30 12.01 -60.15
C LYS A 1059 -8.86 10.78 -59.34
N THR A 1060 -9.64 10.42 -58.32
CA THR A 1060 -9.32 9.36 -57.36
C THR A 1060 -9.84 8.00 -57.81
N ALA A 1061 -10.91 7.90 -58.60
CA ALA A 1061 -11.44 6.60 -59.04
C ALA A 1061 -10.42 5.75 -59.84
N PRO A 1062 -9.65 6.32 -60.79
CA PRO A 1062 -8.59 5.57 -61.48
C PRO A 1062 -7.47 5.10 -60.53
N MET A 1063 -7.16 5.91 -59.51
CA MET A 1063 -6.14 5.61 -58.51
C MET A 1063 -6.54 4.44 -57.58
N ILE A 1064 -7.81 4.40 -57.16
CA ILE A 1064 -8.34 3.30 -56.33
C ILE A 1064 -8.28 1.99 -57.11
N GLU A 1065 -8.64 2.02 -58.40
CA GLU A 1065 -8.57 0.84 -59.26
C GLU A 1065 -7.12 0.39 -59.49
N HIS A 1066 -6.18 1.33 -59.61
CA HIS A 1066 -4.75 1.02 -59.67
C HIS A 1066 -4.28 0.27 -58.41
N PHE A 1067 -4.59 0.76 -57.20
CA PHE A 1067 -4.24 0.05 -55.95
C PHE A 1067 -4.95 -1.29 -55.77
N ARG A 1068 -6.16 -1.44 -56.33
CA ARG A 1068 -6.90 -2.71 -56.33
C ARG A 1068 -6.26 -3.76 -57.24
N SER A 1069 -5.60 -3.33 -58.32
CA SER A 1069 -4.89 -4.23 -59.25
C SER A 1069 -3.52 -4.72 -58.73
N LEU A 1070 -2.97 -4.10 -57.69
CA LEU A 1070 -1.66 -4.44 -57.14
C LEU A 1070 -1.74 -5.54 -56.07
N PRO A 1071 -0.88 -6.58 -56.13
CA PRO A 1071 -0.80 -7.58 -55.07
C PRO A 1071 -0.16 -6.99 -53.80
N CYS A 1072 -0.56 -7.49 -52.63
CA CYS A 1072 0.11 -7.13 -51.38
C CYS A 1072 1.49 -7.81 -51.32
N PRO A 1073 2.60 -7.06 -51.18
CA PRO A 1073 3.95 -7.63 -51.17
C PRO A 1073 4.25 -8.46 -49.91
N SER A 1074 3.56 -8.18 -48.79
CA SER A 1074 3.76 -8.87 -47.50
C SER A 1074 2.96 -10.16 -47.36
N ASP A 1075 1.86 -10.32 -48.11
CA ASP A 1075 1.06 -11.54 -48.14
C ASP A 1075 0.25 -11.61 -49.45
N PRO A 1076 0.63 -12.46 -50.42
CA PRO A 1076 -0.06 -12.55 -51.72
C PRO A 1076 -1.50 -13.07 -51.62
N THR A 1077 -1.94 -13.58 -50.47
CA THR A 1077 -3.32 -14.05 -50.25
C THR A 1077 -4.30 -12.94 -49.87
N ARG A 1078 -3.82 -11.73 -49.57
CA ARG A 1078 -4.62 -10.61 -49.04
C ARG A 1078 -4.58 -9.40 -49.98
N PRO A 1079 -5.69 -8.67 -50.16
CA PRO A 1079 -5.70 -7.47 -50.99
C PRO A 1079 -4.94 -6.32 -50.30
N LEU A 1080 -4.21 -5.53 -51.10
CA LEU A 1080 -3.51 -4.32 -50.67
C LEU A 1080 -4.51 -3.23 -50.24
N LEU A 1081 -5.60 -3.07 -51.00
CA LEU A 1081 -6.66 -2.10 -50.74
C LEU A 1081 -7.84 -2.72 -49.97
N VAL A 1082 -8.27 -2.05 -48.90
CA VAL A 1082 -9.43 -2.44 -48.07
C VAL A 1082 -10.42 -1.27 -47.97
N ASP A 1083 -11.67 -1.54 -48.33
CA ASP A 1083 -12.77 -0.57 -48.23
C ASP A 1083 -13.42 -0.63 -46.83
N LEU A 1084 -13.46 0.49 -46.11
CA LEU A 1084 -14.14 0.61 -44.81
C LEU A 1084 -15.36 1.53 -44.92
N ALA A 1085 -16.55 0.94 -44.78
CA ALA A 1085 -17.83 1.65 -44.82
C ALA A 1085 -18.35 2.03 -43.42
N GLY A 1086 -18.82 3.28 -43.29
CA GLY A 1086 -19.44 3.79 -42.06
C GLY A 1086 -19.85 5.26 -42.16
N GLU A 1087 -20.81 5.68 -41.33
CA GLU A 1087 -21.31 7.07 -41.29
C GLU A 1087 -20.46 7.98 -40.41
N THR A 1088 -19.89 7.46 -39.32
CA THR A 1088 -19.10 8.24 -38.34
C THR A 1088 -17.73 7.64 -38.09
N SER A 1089 -16.77 8.49 -37.70
CA SER A 1089 -15.40 8.07 -37.38
C SER A 1089 -15.35 7.07 -36.20
N ASN A 1090 -16.28 7.17 -35.25
CA ASN A 1090 -16.40 6.21 -34.13
C ASN A 1090 -16.94 4.84 -34.57
N TYR A 1091 -17.76 4.78 -35.62
CA TYR A 1091 -18.21 3.50 -36.19
C TYR A 1091 -17.13 2.82 -37.04
N ILE A 1092 -16.31 3.62 -37.74
CA ILE A 1092 -15.21 3.12 -38.59
C ILE A 1092 -14.02 2.65 -37.73
N TRP A 1093 -13.76 3.31 -36.60
CA TRP A 1093 -12.58 3.06 -35.76
C TRP A 1093 -12.40 1.60 -35.33
N PRO A 1094 -13.39 0.89 -34.74
CA PRO A 1094 -13.21 -0.50 -34.32
C PRO A 1094 -12.86 -1.44 -35.49
N LYS A 1095 -13.37 -1.16 -36.70
CA LYS A 1095 -13.08 -1.95 -37.90
C LYS A 1095 -11.63 -1.72 -38.36
N LEU A 1096 -11.17 -0.46 -38.31
CA LEU A 1096 -9.81 -0.08 -38.65
C LEU A 1096 -8.81 -0.65 -37.64
N GLU A 1097 -9.11 -0.56 -36.35
CA GLU A 1097 -8.29 -1.09 -35.26
C GLU A 1097 -8.14 -2.62 -35.37
N ALA A 1098 -9.25 -3.33 -35.58
CA ALA A 1098 -9.23 -4.79 -35.79
C ALA A 1098 -8.40 -5.17 -37.03
N LEU A 1099 -8.54 -4.42 -38.13
CA LEU A 1099 -7.78 -4.67 -39.37
C LEU A 1099 -6.26 -4.49 -39.18
N VAL A 1100 -5.85 -3.45 -38.45
CA VAL A 1100 -4.43 -3.19 -38.17
C VAL A 1100 -3.86 -4.27 -37.25
N LEU A 1101 -4.59 -4.65 -36.19
CA LEU A 1101 -4.15 -5.70 -35.26
C LEU A 1101 -4.11 -7.09 -35.90
N GLU A 1102 -5.05 -7.40 -36.80
CA GLU A 1102 -5.09 -8.67 -37.54
C GLU A 1102 -3.92 -8.78 -38.53
N ARG A 1103 -3.56 -7.68 -39.20
CA ARG A 1103 -2.46 -7.67 -40.19
C ARG A 1103 -1.09 -7.51 -39.55
N PHE A 1104 -0.99 -6.79 -38.43
CA PHE A 1104 0.28 -6.45 -37.77
C PHE A 1104 0.21 -6.73 -36.26
N PRO A 1105 0.33 -8.00 -35.83
CA PRO A 1105 0.18 -8.38 -34.43
C PRO A 1105 1.23 -7.77 -33.48
N HIS A 1106 2.41 -7.41 -34.01
CA HIS A 1106 3.46 -6.75 -33.23
C HIS A 1106 3.02 -5.37 -32.72
N MET A 1107 2.10 -4.69 -33.41
CA MET A 1107 1.56 -3.39 -33.00
C MET A 1107 0.71 -3.45 -31.72
N ALA A 1108 0.26 -4.64 -31.32
CA ALA A 1108 -0.44 -4.82 -30.04
C ALA A 1108 0.49 -4.54 -28.83
N GLN A 1109 1.81 -4.66 -29.01
CA GLN A 1109 2.80 -4.46 -27.94
C GLN A 1109 3.10 -2.97 -27.68
N GLY A 1110 2.89 -2.10 -28.68
CA GLY A 1110 3.10 -0.64 -28.58
C GLY A 1110 1.88 0.16 -28.13
N MET A 1111 0.78 -0.50 -27.77
CA MET A 1111 -0.48 0.16 -27.43
C MET A 1111 -0.34 0.96 -26.12
N LYS A 1112 -0.48 2.29 -26.19
CA LYS A 1112 -0.42 3.15 -24.99
C LYS A 1112 -1.64 2.90 -24.10
N THR A 1113 -1.46 2.14 -23.01
CA THR A 1113 -2.51 1.77 -22.05
C THR A 1113 -2.95 2.97 -21.21
N GLY A 1114 -3.80 3.83 -21.77
CA GLY A 1114 -4.29 5.01 -21.04
C GLY A 1114 -5.66 5.55 -21.46
N LEU A 1115 -6.16 5.28 -22.67
CA LEU A 1115 -7.39 5.93 -23.14
C LEU A 1115 -8.37 4.96 -23.82
N ARG A 1116 -9.29 4.40 -23.03
CA ARG A 1116 -10.60 3.95 -23.50
C ARG A 1116 -11.68 5.06 -23.40
N SER A 1117 -11.30 6.30 -23.05
CA SER A 1117 -12.23 7.39 -22.74
C SER A 1117 -12.61 8.31 -23.90
N TRP A 1118 -12.28 7.97 -25.15
CA TRP A 1118 -12.79 8.67 -26.34
C TRP A 1118 -13.87 7.83 -27.04
N THR A 1119 -14.93 7.50 -26.31
CA THR A 1119 -16.20 6.99 -26.85
C THR A 1119 -17.27 8.04 -26.70
#